data_AF-A0A2V7RWS4-F1
#
_entry.id   AF-A0A2V7RWS4-F1
#
_cell.length_a   1.000
_cell.length_b   1.000
_cell.length_c   1.000
_cell.angle_alpha   90.00
_cell.angle_beta   90.00
_cell.angle_gamma   90.00
#
_symmetry.space_group_name_H-M   'P 1'
#
loop_
_entity.id
_entity.type
_entity.pdbx_description
1 polymer ?
#
loop_
_entity_poly.entity_id
_entity_poly.type
_entity_poly.pdbx_seq_one_letter_code
_entity_poly.pdbx_strand_id
1 'polypeptide(L)'
;MGGCRRSNAGKPWISIGRIADERQKIRDQRRQDAELLANTIGVANLSAAPIDLHDAVVADALREIFIGRPDANFLRRRVHFREVRGGGECVVGFQLHHRPHRNTHSDERLLERMELGEQRTLDAFAGLVAGPELVAEGFDDVIRRDADVRGARLEHLQYGAQYADHRAKRRVLAFGEASQPVEVAEQLVGAVEEMHDHMAVYDPVEADWYVFDWTQTEMRKIRCARASLMTVVGLLFAAATSLSAQISTTEYAARRDSMAAHIGDGVVIAFGGRTPVTDYGTFFQLPAFHYLTGYDEPDAAFVLVARGGRATSTLFATPIDPRRAFYYGFRPDSTAIARSLQLPSRPFAALGTVVDSLVSTGVPLYALSDFEDADFARVDTLTRGQQFVRAVAARHPGLVVKDAHQLLDQLRARKSPAEIALLKRAAQISAEGHRTVMQAPPPQHEYEVAALIEYTFKKLGAERAAYGSIVGSGVNGTQLHYMKDTAVARPGDLVVIDAAAEYQGYAADITRTLPVSGTFTAAQRAIYQLVRDAQAAAERVAKPGALARAAEDSSFAVRARGLAALGLIDSADATLDPPWAVDCTATPRPCTQAYFWTVHGISHGLGLAVHDPAQFYYGERTYQPGDAFTIEPGIYISTRALAALPDTPRNRAYIARVRPLVMRYENTGVRIEDDYVVTQSGVERISAGAPREIAEIEALARTRGARPVP
;
A
#
# COMPACT_ATOMS: atom_id res chain seq x y z
N MET A 1 -32.28 -53.57 -44.11
CA MET A 1 -33.49 -53.02 -43.47
C MET A 1 -33.36 -51.50 -43.57
N GLY A 2 -33.76 -50.84 -44.66
CA GLY A 2 -35.14 -50.49 -45.08
C GLY A 2 -35.47 -49.11 -44.50
N GLY A 3 -35.85 -48.04 -45.20
CA GLY A 3 -36.11 -47.67 -46.61
C GLY A 3 -36.66 -46.21 -46.55
N CYS A 4 -36.06 -45.23 -47.22
CA CYS A 4 -36.44 -44.62 -48.51
C CYS A 4 -37.78 -43.81 -48.59
N ARG A 5 -37.63 -42.48 -48.77
CA ARG A 5 -38.28 -41.51 -49.70
C ARG A 5 -39.80 -41.16 -49.67
N ARG A 6 -40.08 -39.84 -49.73
CA ARG A 6 -40.97 -39.02 -50.64
C ARG A 6 -40.83 -37.52 -50.25
N SER A 7 -40.30 -36.55 -51.04
CA SER A 7 -40.83 -35.75 -52.19
C SER A 7 -42.20 -35.07 -51.94
N ASN A 8 -42.56 -33.83 -52.28
CA ASN A 8 -42.01 -32.64 -52.97
C ASN A 8 -43.08 -31.51 -52.86
N ALA A 9 -42.74 -30.20 -52.92
CA ALA A 9 -43.46 -29.13 -53.67
C ALA A 9 -43.19 -27.70 -53.14
N GLY A 10 -42.89 -26.75 -54.05
CA GLY A 10 -43.16 -25.30 -53.88
C GLY A 10 -41.98 -24.31 -53.98
N LYS A 11 -41.62 -23.90 -55.20
CA LYS A 11 -41.09 -22.54 -55.54
C LYS A 11 -42.24 -21.77 -56.25
N PRO A 12 -42.20 -20.45 -56.59
CA PRO A 12 -41.10 -19.46 -56.55
C PRO A 12 -41.51 -18.06 -56.02
N TRP A 13 -40.57 -17.10 -55.90
CA TRP A 13 -40.66 -15.72 -56.45
C TRP A 13 -39.25 -15.10 -56.45
N ILE A 14 -38.90 -14.49 -57.58
CA ILE A 14 -37.67 -13.76 -57.89
C ILE A 14 -38.02 -12.27 -57.94
N SER A 15 -37.12 -11.40 -57.48
CA SER A 15 -36.89 -10.10 -58.12
C SER A 15 -35.40 -9.78 -58.17
N ILE A 16 -35.00 -9.33 -59.36
CA ILE A 16 -33.65 -9.00 -59.85
C ILE A 16 -33.52 -7.48 -59.93
N GLY A 17 -32.31 -6.96 -59.71
CA GLY A 17 -31.77 -5.70 -60.27
C GLY A 17 -30.37 -5.44 -59.66
N ARG A 18 -29.23 -5.72 -60.33
CA ARG A 18 -28.48 -4.94 -61.37
C ARG A 18 -28.32 -3.45 -60.99
N ILE A 19 -27.18 -2.75 -61.13
CA ILE A 19 -25.83 -3.01 -61.71
C ILE A 19 -24.80 -2.01 -61.10
N ALA A 20 -23.53 -2.35 -61.27
CA ALA A 20 -22.28 -1.59 -61.08
C ALA A 20 -22.27 -0.12 -61.56
N ASP A 21 -21.35 0.66 -60.99
CA ASP A 21 -20.59 1.66 -61.76
C ASP A 21 -19.11 1.69 -61.32
N GLU A 22 -18.28 1.60 -62.35
CA GLU A 22 -16.83 1.76 -62.39
C GLU A 22 -16.43 3.20 -62.04
N ARG A 23 -15.20 3.45 -61.55
CA ARG A 23 -14.25 4.39 -62.19
C ARG A 23 -12.79 4.11 -61.80
N GLN A 24 -11.96 4.44 -62.77
CA GLN A 24 -10.60 4.01 -63.08
C GLN A 24 -9.50 4.76 -62.30
N LYS A 25 -8.31 4.14 -62.30
CA LYS A 25 -6.99 4.74 -62.11
C LYS A 25 -6.73 5.89 -63.11
N ILE A 26 -6.13 6.97 -62.62
CA ILE A 26 -5.31 7.89 -63.44
C ILE A 26 -3.90 7.94 -62.82
N ARG A 27 -2.92 7.67 -63.68
CA ARG A 27 -1.49 8.01 -63.54
C ARG A 27 -1.29 9.36 -64.23
N ASP A 28 -0.45 10.21 -63.67
CA ASP A 28 0.65 10.89 -64.35
C ASP A 28 1.51 11.57 -63.26
N GLN A 29 2.84 11.68 -63.20
CA GLN A 29 4.05 11.47 -64.02
C GLN A 29 4.87 12.78 -63.90
N ARG A 30 6.20 12.65 -63.77
CA ARG A 30 7.28 13.69 -63.87
C ARG A 30 7.54 14.44 -62.56
N ARG A 31 8.77 14.66 -62.06
CA ARG A 31 10.18 14.71 -62.52
C ARG A 31 11.01 14.78 -61.19
N GLN A 32 12.32 14.62 -61.04
CA GLN A 32 13.49 14.47 -61.89
C GLN A 32 14.65 13.95 -60.99
N ASP A 33 15.65 13.36 -61.63
CA ASP A 33 16.86 12.76 -61.07
C ASP A 33 17.72 13.71 -60.21
N ALA A 34 18.46 13.13 -59.25
CA ALA A 34 19.91 13.28 -59.18
C ALA A 34 20.53 12.15 -58.33
N GLU A 35 21.27 11.24 -58.97
CA GLU A 35 22.37 10.52 -58.35
C GLU A 35 23.55 11.50 -58.13
N LEU A 36 24.34 11.32 -57.06
CA LEU A 36 25.81 11.36 -57.08
C LEU A 36 26.43 11.07 -55.69
N LEU A 37 27.02 9.87 -55.60
CA LEU A 37 28.31 9.46 -55.01
C LEU A 37 28.85 10.05 -53.68
N ALA A 38 29.15 9.10 -52.78
CA ALA A 38 30.43 8.77 -52.14
C ALA A 38 31.17 9.75 -51.19
N ASN A 39 31.29 9.27 -49.94
CA ASN A 39 32.42 9.37 -48.99
C ASN A 39 32.94 10.76 -48.57
N THR A 40 32.89 11.07 -47.26
CA THR A 40 34.05 10.93 -46.34
C THR A 40 33.74 11.41 -44.90
N ILE A 41 34.19 10.59 -43.94
CA ILE A 41 34.86 10.94 -42.67
C ILE A 41 34.11 11.80 -41.63
N GLY A 42 33.66 11.12 -40.57
CA GLY A 42 34.02 11.43 -39.17
C GLY A 42 33.34 12.62 -38.49
N VAL A 43 32.64 12.36 -37.37
CA VAL A 43 32.85 12.98 -36.06
C VAL A 43 31.79 12.50 -35.04
N ALA A 44 32.30 12.24 -33.83
CA ALA A 44 31.67 12.23 -32.51
C ALA A 44 30.41 11.38 -32.24
N ASN A 45 30.65 10.29 -31.50
CA ASN A 45 29.75 9.81 -30.46
C ASN A 45 29.34 10.97 -29.53
N LEU A 46 28.06 11.33 -29.55
CA LEU A 46 27.43 12.09 -28.49
C LEU A 46 26.24 11.28 -27.97
N SER A 47 26.51 10.63 -26.83
CA SER A 47 25.60 10.51 -25.68
C SER A 47 24.13 10.81 -25.94
N ALA A 48 23.35 9.75 -26.19
CA ALA A 48 21.90 9.80 -26.09
C ALA A 48 21.49 9.90 -24.62
N ALA A 49 20.79 10.99 -24.28
CA ALA A 49 20.18 11.21 -22.99
C ALA A 49 19.15 10.10 -22.68
N PRO A 50 18.98 9.68 -21.42
CA PRO A 50 18.42 8.37 -21.20
C PRO A 50 16.99 8.48 -20.63
N ILE A 51 16.14 7.62 -21.18
CA ILE A 51 14.67 7.57 -21.16
C ILE A 51 14.09 7.72 -19.76
N ASP A 52 13.12 8.64 -19.64
CA ASP A 52 12.09 8.73 -18.62
C ASP A 52 10.95 7.79 -19.03
N LEU A 53 10.57 6.83 -18.18
CA LEU A 53 9.32 6.09 -18.34
C LEU A 53 8.20 7.03 -17.89
N HIS A 54 7.81 7.95 -18.76
CA HIS A 54 6.65 8.80 -18.56
C HIS A 54 5.72 8.60 -19.75
N ASP A 55 4.58 7.98 -19.49
CA ASP A 55 3.50 7.88 -20.46
C ASP A 55 3.09 9.28 -20.94
N ALA A 56 3.20 9.49 -22.26
CA ALA A 56 2.73 10.69 -22.91
C ALA A 56 1.23 10.54 -23.20
N VAL A 57 0.38 11.25 -22.45
CA VAL A 57 -0.97 11.59 -22.89
C VAL A 57 -1.05 13.09 -23.05
N VAL A 58 -1.09 13.55 -24.30
CA VAL A 58 -1.27 14.97 -24.66
C VAL A 58 -2.74 15.34 -24.50
N ALA A 59 -2.93 16.47 -23.82
CA ALA A 59 -4.19 17.14 -23.58
C ALA A 59 -4.79 17.73 -24.87
N ASP A 60 -6.06 17.47 -25.11
CA ASP A 60 -6.98 18.41 -25.77
C ASP A 60 -8.43 17.96 -25.54
N ALA A 61 -9.09 18.56 -24.55
CA ALA A 61 -10.55 18.73 -24.57
C ALA A 61 -10.95 19.93 -23.71
N LEU A 62 -11.73 20.79 -24.34
CA LEU A 62 -12.14 22.13 -23.93
C LEU A 62 -12.86 22.20 -22.57
N ARG A 63 -12.60 23.33 -21.89
CA ARG A 63 -13.22 23.79 -20.66
C ARG A 63 -14.70 24.14 -20.87
N GLU A 64 -15.59 23.57 -20.05
CA GLU A 64 -16.81 24.26 -19.65
C GLU A 64 -16.85 24.35 -18.12
N ILE A 65 -16.71 25.58 -17.63
CA ILE A 65 -16.78 25.97 -16.23
C ILE A 65 -18.25 26.30 -15.93
N PHE A 66 -18.91 25.50 -15.11
CA PHE A 66 -20.17 25.90 -14.48
C PHE A 66 -19.90 26.42 -13.07
N ILE A 67 -19.83 27.74 -12.93
CA ILE A 67 -19.95 28.43 -11.64
C ILE A 67 -21.45 28.55 -11.35
N GLY A 68 -21.91 27.84 -10.33
CA GLY A 68 -23.26 28.01 -9.77
C GLY A 68 -23.19 28.69 -8.40
N ARG A 69 -23.61 29.95 -8.33
CA ARG A 69 -24.14 30.59 -7.11
C ARG A 69 -25.22 31.63 -7.48
N PRO A 70 -26.15 31.94 -6.56
CA PRO A 70 -27.59 32.01 -6.86
C PRO A 70 -28.18 33.42 -6.91
N ASP A 71 -29.44 33.44 -7.36
CA ASP A 71 -30.52 34.41 -7.14
C ASP A 71 -30.44 35.82 -7.75
N ALA A 72 -31.37 36.10 -8.67
CA ALA A 72 -32.39 37.15 -8.50
C ALA A 72 -33.47 37.09 -9.59
N ASN A 73 -34.71 37.25 -9.14
CA ASN A 73 -35.99 37.38 -9.87
C ASN A 73 -35.93 38.14 -11.22
N PHE A 74 -36.79 37.80 -12.18
CA PHE A 74 -37.80 38.72 -12.74
C PHE A 74 -38.74 38.04 -13.78
N LEU A 75 -40.05 38.11 -13.47
CA LEU A 75 -41.25 38.26 -14.32
C LEU A 75 -41.44 37.46 -15.65
N ARG A 76 -42.41 36.52 -15.55
CA ARG A 76 -43.59 36.29 -16.42
C ARG A 76 -43.52 36.66 -17.93
N ARG A 77 -43.80 35.66 -18.78
CA ARG A 77 -44.92 35.74 -19.75
C ARG A 77 -45.47 34.35 -20.18
N ARG A 78 -46.80 34.22 -20.02
CA ARG A 78 -47.82 33.34 -20.64
C ARG A 78 -47.37 32.59 -21.92
N VAL A 79 -47.77 31.34 -22.18
CA VAL A 79 -49.12 30.87 -22.62
C VAL A 79 -49.11 29.31 -22.55
N HIS A 80 -49.98 28.68 -21.73
CA HIS A 80 -51.16 27.88 -22.12
C HIS A 80 -50.89 26.66 -23.04
N PHE A 81 -50.86 25.46 -22.43
CA PHE A 81 -51.94 24.45 -22.42
C PHE A 81 -52.10 23.69 -23.73
N ARG A 82 -51.70 22.42 -23.72
CA ARG A 82 -52.59 21.36 -24.21
C ARG A 82 -52.40 20.09 -23.40
N GLU A 83 -53.54 19.61 -22.95
CA GLU A 83 -53.76 18.57 -21.97
C GLU A 83 -54.18 17.28 -22.70
N VAL A 84 -54.13 16.17 -21.97
CA VAL A 84 -55.08 15.04 -22.01
C VAL A 84 -54.58 13.68 -22.55
N ARG A 85 -54.70 12.70 -21.63
CA ARG A 85 -54.90 11.22 -21.74
C ARG A 85 -53.68 10.33 -22.02
N GLY A 86 -53.45 9.23 -21.31
CA GLY A 86 -54.21 8.57 -20.24
C GLY A 86 -53.84 7.07 -20.12
N GLY A 87 -54.04 6.51 -18.92
CA GLY A 87 -54.01 5.07 -18.61
C GLY A 87 -52.63 4.54 -18.19
N GLY A 88 -52.45 3.82 -17.08
CA GLY A 88 -53.33 3.30 -16.03
C GLY A 88 -52.51 2.37 -15.12
N GLU A 89 -52.97 2.24 -13.85
CA GLU A 89 -52.66 1.17 -12.87
C GLU A 89 -51.22 1.03 -12.30
N CYS A 90 -50.96 0.60 -11.06
CA CYS A 90 -51.64 0.63 -9.76
C CYS A 90 -50.58 0.22 -8.70
N VAL A 91 -50.52 0.95 -7.58
CA VAL A 91 -50.27 0.51 -6.18
C VAL A 91 -49.11 -0.45 -5.84
N VAL A 92 -48.15 0.03 -5.02
CA VAL A 92 -47.91 -0.49 -3.65
C VAL A 92 -47.49 0.68 -2.77
N GLY A 93 -48.26 0.93 -1.69
CA GLY A 93 -47.87 1.80 -0.59
C GLY A 93 -47.50 0.98 0.64
N PHE A 94 -46.68 1.56 1.53
CA PHE A 94 -46.66 1.18 2.94
C PHE A 94 -46.39 2.42 3.79
N GLN A 95 -47.32 2.70 4.69
CA GLN A 95 -47.30 3.81 5.65
C GLN A 95 -47.62 3.22 7.02
N LEU A 96 -46.89 3.62 8.07
CA LEU A 96 -47.20 3.29 9.46
C LEU A 96 -47.34 4.58 10.26
N HIS A 97 -48.52 4.77 10.85
CA HIS A 97 -48.91 5.90 11.68
C HIS A 97 -48.91 5.55 13.17
N HIS A 98 -48.72 6.59 13.98
CA HIS A 98 -48.72 6.64 15.43
C HIS A 98 -50.09 6.45 16.11
N ARG A 99 -50.03 5.96 17.36
CA ARG A 99 -51.05 5.92 18.45
C ARG A 99 -51.16 7.30 19.15
N PRO A 100 -51.98 7.51 20.22
CA PRO A 100 -53.04 6.67 20.83
C PRO A 100 -54.35 7.40 21.27
N HIS A 101 -55.30 6.56 21.71
CA HIS A 101 -56.63 6.78 22.31
C HIS A 101 -56.72 7.58 23.64
N ARG A 102 -57.94 8.11 23.96
CA ARG A 102 -58.80 7.60 25.06
C ARG A 102 -60.23 8.17 25.08
N ASN A 103 -61.15 7.33 25.58
CA ASN A 103 -62.60 7.45 25.69
C ASN A 103 -63.07 8.35 26.86
N THR A 104 -64.31 8.83 26.76
CA THR A 104 -65.09 9.57 27.77
C THR A 104 -66.39 8.84 28.13
N HIS A 105 -66.84 9.02 29.38
CA HIS A 105 -68.24 9.21 29.85
C HIS A 105 -68.11 9.55 31.36
N SER A 106 -68.88 10.41 32.03
CA SER A 106 -70.18 11.05 31.80
C SER A 106 -70.34 12.14 32.90
N ASP A 107 -70.70 13.37 32.56
CA ASP A 107 -71.99 14.05 32.84
C ASP A 107 -72.11 14.75 34.21
N GLU A 108 -72.22 16.09 34.21
CA GLU A 108 -73.43 16.85 34.61
C GLU A 108 -73.24 18.39 34.46
N ARG A 109 -74.18 18.99 33.68
CA ARG A 109 -74.78 20.36 33.57
C ARG A 109 -74.33 21.44 34.58
N LEU A 110 -74.28 22.78 34.34
CA LEU A 110 -75.07 23.71 33.51
C LEU A 110 -74.41 25.15 33.58
N LEU A 111 -74.33 25.92 32.47
CA LEU A 111 -74.24 27.41 32.28
C LEU A 111 -73.17 28.22 33.09
N GLU A 112 -72.37 29.18 32.57
CA GLU A 112 -72.68 30.37 31.76
C GLU A 112 -71.36 31.16 31.40
N ARG A 113 -71.40 31.92 30.29
CA ARG A 113 -70.66 33.18 29.93
C ARG A 113 -69.18 33.24 29.45
N MET A 114 -69.06 33.80 28.23
CA MET A 114 -68.22 34.93 27.74
C MET A 114 -66.68 34.79 27.75
N GLU A 115 -66.04 34.65 26.59
CA GLU A 115 -65.51 35.69 25.68
C GLU A 115 -64.04 36.09 25.94
N LEU A 116 -63.20 35.71 24.98
CA LEU A 116 -62.09 36.42 24.32
C LEU A 116 -61.23 37.43 25.11
N GLY A 117 -59.90 37.22 25.04
CA GLY A 117 -58.89 38.24 25.34
C GLY A 117 -57.46 37.76 25.07
N GLU A 118 -56.83 38.36 24.05
CA GLU A 118 -55.48 38.15 23.55
C GLU A 118 -54.51 39.25 24.09
N GLN A 119 -53.19 39.12 23.84
CA GLN A 119 -52.14 40.18 23.83
C GLN A 119 -51.52 40.62 25.19
N ARG A 120 -50.29 41.15 25.33
CA ARG A 120 -49.08 41.42 24.51
C ARG A 120 -47.96 41.99 25.44
N THR A 121 -46.70 41.87 25.02
CA THR A 121 -45.51 42.78 25.11
C THR A 121 -45.33 43.85 26.23
N LEU A 122 -44.09 44.03 26.74
CA LEU A 122 -43.18 45.20 26.50
C LEU A 122 -41.95 45.30 27.46
N ASP A 123 -40.92 46.01 26.97
CA ASP A 123 -39.57 46.33 27.48
C ASP A 123 -39.44 47.16 28.80
N ALA A 124 -38.24 47.19 29.41
CA ALA A 124 -37.39 48.43 29.56
C ALA A 124 -36.19 48.33 30.56
N PHE A 125 -35.01 48.76 30.06
CA PHE A 125 -33.95 49.63 30.64
C PHE A 125 -33.18 49.39 31.99
N ALA A 126 -31.84 49.29 31.82
CA ALA A 126 -30.70 50.02 32.44
C ALA A 126 -30.41 50.06 33.97
N GLY A 127 -29.13 49.83 34.32
CA GLY A 127 -28.50 50.30 35.58
C GLY A 127 -27.12 49.68 35.88
N LEU A 128 -26.08 50.52 36.00
CA LEU A 128 -24.67 50.20 36.38
C LEU A 128 -24.51 49.79 37.87
N VAL A 129 -23.44 49.03 38.21
CA VAL A 129 -22.29 49.42 39.09
C VAL A 129 -21.46 48.19 39.56
N ALA A 130 -20.12 48.36 39.49
CA ALA A 130 -18.94 47.77 40.17
C ALA A 130 -18.98 46.44 40.98
N GLY A 131 -17.90 45.63 40.83
CA GLY A 131 -17.56 44.41 41.60
C GLY A 131 -17.06 44.68 43.04
N PRO A 132 -16.28 43.79 43.73
CA PRO A 132 -15.61 42.56 43.30
C PRO A 132 -15.80 41.34 44.25
N GLU A 133 -15.03 40.28 43.99
CA GLU A 133 -14.42 39.33 44.96
C GLU A 133 -14.96 37.89 45.09
N LEU A 134 -13.98 36.99 45.27
CA LEU A 134 -14.01 35.54 45.27
C LEU A 134 -14.61 34.92 46.55
N VAL A 135 -15.10 33.69 46.43
CA VAL A 135 -14.63 32.45 47.12
C VAL A 135 -15.78 31.43 47.17
N ALA A 136 -15.41 30.16 47.00
CA ALA A 136 -16.26 28.98 46.94
C ALA A 136 -16.95 28.64 48.26
N GLU A 137 -18.10 27.97 48.16
CA GLU A 137 -18.70 27.22 49.27
C GLU A 137 -19.16 25.85 48.76
N GLY A 138 -18.65 24.80 49.40
CA GLY A 138 -19.25 23.47 49.40
C GLY A 138 -20.23 23.35 50.56
N PHE A 139 -21.16 22.42 50.47
CA PHE A 139 -21.95 21.96 51.61
C PHE A 139 -22.31 20.48 51.44
N ASP A 140 -21.82 19.66 52.36
CA ASP A 140 -22.51 18.47 52.85
C ASP A 140 -23.40 18.91 54.02
N ASP A 141 -24.64 18.41 54.13
CA ASP A 141 -25.00 17.44 55.17
C ASP A 141 -26.52 17.13 55.28
N VAL A 142 -26.78 15.82 55.47
CA VAL A 142 -27.72 15.18 56.43
C VAL A 142 -29.25 15.26 56.18
N ILE A 143 -29.88 14.06 56.04
CA ILE A 143 -30.87 13.49 57.01
C ILE A 143 -30.73 11.95 57.05
N ARG A 144 -31.02 11.39 58.22
CA ARG A 144 -30.52 10.17 58.88
C ARG A 144 -31.68 9.19 59.20
N ARG A 145 -31.30 7.94 59.52
CA ARG A 145 -32.01 6.87 60.31
C ARG A 145 -32.92 5.90 59.54
N ASP A 146 -33.00 4.59 59.83
CA ASP A 146 -32.37 3.63 60.77
C ASP A 146 -32.72 2.20 60.21
N ALA A 147 -31.80 1.23 60.10
CA ALA A 147 -31.32 0.21 61.06
C ALA A 147 -32.10 -1.14 61.09
N ASP A 148 -31.41 -2.18 60.59
CA ASP A 148 -31.38 -3.63 60.94
C ASP A 148 -32.65 -4.49 61.15
N VAL A 149 -32.82 -5.54 60.34
CA VAL A 149 -33.10 -6.93 60.80
C VAL A 149 -32.48 -7.97 59.85
N ARG A 150 -31.85 -8.99 60.46
CA ARG A 150 -31.17 -10.17 59.90
C ARG A 150 -32.11 -11.16 59.19
N GLY A 151 -31.54 -11.91 58.23
CA GLY A 151 -31.52 -13.37 58.32
C GLY A 151 -32.50 -14.23 57.50
N ALA A 152 -31.91 -15.02 56.60
CA ALA A 152 -32.21 -16.42 56.27
C ALA A 152 -33.29 -16.81 55.22
N ARG A 153 -32.75 -17.45 54.16
CA ARG A 153 -33.11 -18.76 53.58
C ARG A 153 -34.31 -18.93 52.63
N LEU A 154 -33.89 -19.32 51.41
CA LEU A 154 -34.26 -20.50 50.61
C LEU A 154 -35.64 -20.60 49.94
N GLU A 155 -35.51 -21.02 48.67
CA GLU A 155 -36.42 -21.82 47.87
C GLU A 155 -37.69 -21.14 47.36
N HIS A 156 -38.25 -21.54 46.22
CA HIS A 156 -37.83 -22.17 44.96
C HIS A 156 -39.15 -22.18 44.16
N LEU A 157 -39.12 -22.79 42.96
CA LEU A 157 -40.30 -23.21 42.19
C LEU A 157 -41.03 -22.09 41.43
N GLN A 158 -41.47 -22.28 40.19
CA GLN A 158 -41.23 -23.27 39.13
C GLN A 158 -42.17 -22.85 38.00
N TYR A 159 -41.87 -23.31 36.79
CA TYR A 159 -42.75 -23.89 35.76
C TYR A 159 -41.96 -23.72 34.45
N GLY A 160 -41.35 -24.76 33.85
CA GLY A 160 -41.93 -26.05 33.48
C GLY A 160 -42.74 -25.84 32.19
N ALA A 161 -42.56 -26.54 31.07
CA ALA A 161 -41.98 -27.85 30.86
C ALA A 161 -41.95 -28.18 29.33
N GLN A 162 -40.86 -28.88 28.92
CA GLN A 162 -40.79 -30.06 28.02
C GLN A 162 -41.17 -29.91 26.52
N TYR A 163 -40.60 -30.62 25.53
CA TYR A 163 -39.99 -31.97 25.40
C TYR A 163 -38.91 -31.96 24.27
N ALA A 164 -37.71 -32.55 24.47
CA ALA A 164 -37.24 -33.92 24.13
C ALA A 164 -36.86 -34.13 22.65
N ASP A 165 -35.94 -34.99 22.21
CA ASP A 165 -34.90 -35.86 22.77
C ASP A 165 -34.02 -36.28 21.56
N HIS A 166 -32.72 -36.53 21.75
CA HIS A 166 -32.02 -37.72 21.25
C HIS A 166 -30.51 -37.63 21.52
N ARG A 167 -30.05 -38.62 22.27
CA ARG A 167 -28.69 -38.79 22.79
C ARG A 167 -28.07 -40.01 22.13
N ALA A 168 -26.77 -39.99 21.84
CA ALA A 168 -25.92 -41.17 21.93
C ALA A 168 -24.53 -40.79 22.45
N LYS A 169 -24.11 -41.50 23.49
CA LYS A 169 -22.91 -41.28 24.31
C LYS A 169 -21.66 -41.92 23.68
N ARG A 170 -20.48 -41.32 23.91
CA ARG A 170 -19.29 -42.11 24.34
C ARG A 170 -18.26 -41.29 25.14
N ARG A 171 -18.03 -41.82 26.34
CA ARG A 171 -16.98 -41.73 27.39
C ARG A 171 -15.88 -40.66 27.33
N VAL A 172 -15.83 -39.95 28.47
CA VAL A 172 -14.76 -39.12 29.04
C VAL A 172 -13.72 -40.00 29.75
N LEU A 173 -12.44 -39.65 29.60
CA LEU A 173 -11.36 -39.96 30.55
C LEU A 173 -10.74 -38.63 31.00
N ALA A 174 -10.51 -38.52 32.30
CA ALA A 174 -10.19 -37.29 33.02
C ALA A 174 -8.68 -37.06 33.17
N PHE A 175 -8.28 -35.79 33.02
CA PHE A 175 -7.13 -35.09 33.60
C PHE A 175 -7.53 -33.59 33.51
N GLY A 176 -7.33 -32.67 34.44
CA GLY A 176 -6.65 -32.55 35.73
C GLY A 176 -6.59 -31.04 35.99
N GLU A 177 -6.96 -30.61 37.20
CA GLU A 177 -6.87 -29.30 37.88
C GLU A 177 -6.72 -27.96 37.12
N ALA A 178 -7.62 -27.03 37.48
CA ALA A 178 -7.61 -25.62 37.11
C ALA A 178 -6.84 -24.77 38.15
N SER A 179 -6.03 -23.83 37.67
CA SER A 179 -5.29 -22.84 38.47
C SER A 179 -6.08 -21.53 38.59
N GLN A 180 -6.02 -20.90 39.77
CA GLN A 180 -6.78 -19.70 40.15
C GLN A 180 -6.28 -18.40 39.48
N PRO A 181 -7.15 -17.38 39.30
CA PRO A 181 -6.76 -16.06 38.83
C PRO A 181 -6.18 -15.20 39.97
N VAL A 182 -5.10 -14.48 39.66
CA VAL A 182 -4.45 -13.50 40.55
C VAL A 182 -4.70 -12.10 39.98
N GLU A 183 -5.40 -11.26 40.74
CA GLU A 183 -5.44 -9.80 40.57
C GLU A 183 -4.14 -9.20 41.12
N VAL A 184 -3.53 -8.27 40.38
CA VAL A 184 -2.42 -7.45 40.89
C VAL A 184 -2.70 -5.98 40.59
N ALA A 185 -2.63 -5.17 41.65
CA ALA A 185 -2.87 -3.75 41.66
C ALA A 185 -1.73 -2.95 41.01
N GLU A 186 -2.11 -1.84 40.38
CA GLU A 186 -1.22 -0.79 39.87
C GLU A 186 -0.48 -0.10 41.03
N GLN A 187 0.83 0.13 40.86
CA GLN A 187 1.60 0.97 41.78
C GLN A 187 2.50 1.94 41.01
N LEU A 188 2.28 3.23 41.30
CA LEU A 188 2.93 4.40 40.73
C LEU A 188 4.41 4.50 41.14
N VAL A 189 5.21 5.00 40.20
CA VAL A 189 6.63 5.32 40.31
C VAL A 189 6.86 6.47 41.31
N GLY A 190 7.72 6.22 42.30
CA GLY A 190 8.33 7.22 43.19
C GLY A 190 9.86 7.17 43.10
N ALA A 191 10.51 8.31 43.33
CA ALA A 191 11.87 8.65 42.93
C ALA A 191 13.02 7.96 43.73
N VAL A 192 14.20 8.04 43.12
CA VAL A 192 15.52 7.50 43.50
C VAL A 192 16.28 8.45 44.44
N GLU A 193 16.84 7.91 45.52
CA GLU A 193 18.10 8.31 46.20
C GLU A 193 18.69 6.99 46.75
N GLU A 194 19.89 6.50 46.42
CA GLU A 194 21.29 6.96 46.52
C GLU A 194 22.06 5.94 47.41
N MET A 195 23.36 5.77 47.14
CA MET A 195 24.41 5.04 47.90
C MET A 195 24.51 3.51 47.72
N HIS A 196 25.68 2.87 47.67
CA HIS A 196 27.10 3.20 47.45
C HIS A 196 27.83 1.84 47.28
N ASP A 197 28.95 1.86 46.54
CA ASP A 197 29.88 0.73 46.35
C ASP A 197 30.44 0.15 47.65
N HIS A 198 30.75 -1.16 47.68
CA HIS A 198 32.00 -1.67 48.28
C HIS A 198 32.40 -3.06 47.73
N MET A 199 33.66 -3.13 47.28
CA MET A 199 34.42 -4.31 46.89
C MET A 199 34.86 -5.18 48.07
N ALA A 200 35.01 -6.49 47.83
CA ALA A 200 36.07 -7.36 48.39
C ALA A 200 36.11 -8.67 47.57
N VAL A 201 37.08 -8.87 46.67
CA VAL A 201 38.42 -9.48 46.86
C VAL A 201 38.38 -10.94 47.34
N TYR A 202 38.85 -11.81 46.44
CA TYR A 202 39.09 -13.25 46.56
C TYR A 202 40.45 -13.54 47.22
N ASP A 203 40.58 -14.70 47.89
CA ASP A 203 41.78 -15.55 47.77
C ASP A 203 41.45 -17.04 48.13
N PRO A 204 42.23 -18.03 47.63
CA PRO A 204 41.83 -19.43 47.45
C PRO A 204 42.46 -20.40 48.47
N VAL A 205 41.97 -21.66 48.49
CA VAL A 205 42.70 -22.80 49.08
C VAL A 205 42.53 -24.06 48.22
N GLU A 206 43.64 -24.76 48.05
CA GLU A 206 43.88 -26.01 47.31
C GLU A 206 43.18 -27.25 47.89
N ALA A 207 42.89 -28.24 47.02
CA ALA A 207 43.54 -29.56 46.99
C ALA A 207 42.61 -30.75 46.63
N ASP A 208 43.18 -31.60 45.76
CA ASP A 208 43.01 -33.05 45.62
C ASP A 208 41.83 -33.71 44.86
N TRP A 209 42.22 -34.14 43.65
CA TRP A 209 41.95 -35.41 42.96
C TRP A 209 41.06 -36.45 43.65
N TYR A 210 39.87 -36.64 43.07
CA TYR A 210 39.22 -37.96 42.97
C TYR A 210 38.71 -38.17 41.55
N VAL A 211 39.12 -39.29 40.95
CA VAL A 211 38.53 -39.84 39.72
C VAL A 211 37.10 -40.28 40.05
N PHE A 212 36.10 -39.65 39.41
CA PHE A 212 34.72 -40.10 39.47
C PHE A 212 34.11 -40.19 38.06
N ASP A 213 33.47 -41.33 37.84
CA ASP A 213 32.84 -41.81 36.63
C ASP A 213 31.73 -40.87 36.14
N TRP A 214 31.74 -40.51 34.85
CA TRP A 214 30.76 -39.58 34.27
C TRP A 214 29.43 -40.29 34.01
N THR A 215 28.48 -40.14 34.92
CA THR A 215 27.08 -40.54 34.69
C THR A 215 26.32 -39.49 33.89
N GLN A 216 25.34 -39.95 33.10
CA GLN A 216 24.44 -39.26 32.15
C GLN A 216 23.82 -37.90 32.57
N THR A 217 24.00 -37.47 33.81
CA THR A 217 23.40 -36.27 34.40
C THR A 217 24.14 -34.98 34.00
N GLU A 218 25.47 -35.02 33.81
CA GLU A 218 26.26 -33.83 33.46
C GLU A 218 26.13 -33.43 31.96
N MET A 219 25.87 -34.40 31.07
CA MET A 219 25.58 -34.08 29.65
C MET A 219 24.25 -33.32 29.45
N ARG A 220 23.27 -33.48 30.36
CA ARG A 220 22.03 -32.69 30.34
C ARG A 220 22.26 -31.25 30.78
N LYS A 221 23.14 -31.00 31.75
CA LYS A 221 23.47 -29.66 32.21
C LYS A 221 24.27 -28.87 31.16
N ILE A 222 25.19 -29.52 30.44
CA ILE A 222 25.94 -28.89 29.34
C ILE A 222 25.02 -28.60 28.13
N ARG A 223 24.03 -29.46 27.85
CA ARG A 223 23.01 -29.20 26.81
C ARG A 223 22.05 -28.07 27.19
N CYS A 224 21.62 -27.99 28.46
CA CYS A 224 20.83 -26.86 28.94
C CYS A 224 21.64 -25.56 28.94
N ALA A 225 22.90 -25.56 29.36
CA ALA A 225 23.76 -24.39 29.34
C ALA A 225 24.04 -23.89 27.91
N ARG A 226 24.21 -24.79 26.93
CA ARG A 226 24.33 -24.44 25.50
C ARG A 226 23.01 -23.91 24.91
N ALA A 227 21.86 -24.47 25.30
CA ALA A 227 20.57 -23.97 24.89
C ALA A 227 20.29 -22.58 25.49
N SER A 228 20.57 -22.38 26.78
CA SER A 228 20.45 -21.08 27.46
C SER A 228 21.41 -20.04 26.90
N LEU A 229 22.65 -20.42 26.57
CA LEU A 229 23.62 -19.52 25.92
C LEU A 229 23.19 -19.15 24.50
N MET A 230 22.65 -20.10 23.72
CA MET A 230 22.09 -19.79 22.39
C MET A 230 20.83 -18.92 22.48
N THR A 231 20.00 -19.09 23.51
CA THR A 231 18.83 -18.23 23.74
C THR A 231 19.24 -16.83 24.18
N VAL A 232 20.24 -16.69 25.05
CA VAL A 232 20.77 -15.38 25.48
C VAL A 232 21.51 -14.68 24.35
N VAL A 233 22.32 -15.38 23.57
CA VAL A 233 22.95 -14.84 22.35
C VAL A 233 21.89 -14.48 21.31
N GLY A 234 20.84 -15.28 21.16
CA GLY A 234 19.70 -14.98 20.28
C GLY A 234 18.89 -13.76 20.73
N LEU A 235 18.66 -13.60 22.04
CA LEU A 235 18.00 -12.43 22.61
C LEU A 235 18.87 -11.16 22.51
N LEU A 236 20.18 -11.27 22.69
CA LEU A 236 21.13 -10.16 22.50
C LEU A 236 21.26 -9.78 21.02
N PHE A 237 21.25 -10.75 20.09
CA PHE A 237 21.17 -10.47 18.66
C PHE A 237 19.83 -9.82 18.28
N ALA A 238 18.71 -10.32 18.81
CA ALA A 238 17.39 -9.74 18.57
C ALA A 238 17.28 -8.30 19.10
N ALA A 239 17.78 -8.04 20.32
CA ALA A 239 17.82 -6.71 20.91
C ALA A 239 18.79 -5.76 20.16
N ALA A 240 19.95 -6.26 19.73
CA ALA A 240 20.89 -5.49 18.91
C ALA A 240 20.32 -5.18 17.52
N THR A 241 19.59 -6.12 16.90
CA THR A 241 18.88 -5.86 15.63
C THR A 241 17.78 -4.82 15.82
N SER A 242 17.04 -4.85 16.93
CA SER A 242 15.99 -3.86 17.23
C SER A 242 16.55 -2.47 17.52
N LEU A 243 17.71 -2.34 18.17
CA LEU A 243 18.40 -1.04 18.32
C LEU A 243 19.05 -0.55 17.01
N SER A 244 19.47 -1.46 16.12
CA SER A 244 20.00 -1.10 14.79
C SER A 244 18.92 -0.72 13.77
N ALA A 245 17.66 -1.08 14.04
CA ALA A 245 16.51 -0.87 13.17
C ALA A 245 15.63 0.29 13.67
N GLN A 246 16.27 1.43 13.97
CA GLN A 246 15.61 2.71 14.25
C GLN A 246 16.44 3.85 13.67
N ILE A 247 15.81 4.76 12.94
CA ILE A 247 16.47 5.99 12.46
C ILE A 247 16.66 6.94 13.64
N SER A 248 17.90 7.31 13.95
CA SER A 248 18.19 8.21 15.07
C SER A 248 17.82 9.66 14.76
N THR A 249 17.58 10.47 15.79
CA THR A 249 17.40 11.93 15.64
C THR A 249 18.61 12.60 14.98
N THR A 250 19.82 12.07 15.20
CA THR A 250 21.05 12.53 14.55
C THR A 250 21.09 12.21 13.05
N GLU A 251 20.54 11.07 12.63
CA GLU A 251 20.43 10.74 11.21
C GLU A 251 19.40 11.64 10.51
N TYR A 252 18.24 11.88 11.13
CA TYR A 252 17.28 12.87 10.63
C TYR A 252 17.90 14.27 10.51
N ALA A 253 18.74 14.68 11.46
CA ALA A 253 19.49 15.94 11.36
C ALA A 253 20.47 15.93 10.17
N ALA A 254 21.23 14.84 9.97
CA ALA A 254 22.16 14.70 8.86
C ALA A 254 21.47 14.72 7.48
N ARG A 255 20.25 14.17 7.37
CA ARG A 255 19.42 14.26 6.15
C ARG A 255 19.05 15.71 5.83
N ARG A 256 18.66 16.48 6.85
CA ARG A 256 18.38 17.92 6.72
C ARG A 256 19.62 18.73 6.36
N ASP A 257 20.75 18.43 6.97
CA ASP A 257 22.03 19.07 6.63
C ASP A 257 22.44 18.76 5.18
N SER A 258 22.23 17.53 4.72
CA SER A 258 22.46 17.13 3.32
C SER A 258 21.57 17.89 2.35
N MET A 259 20.28 18.07 2.68
CA MET A 259 19.36 18.91 1.90
C MET A 259 19.86 20.36 1.81
N ALA A 260 20.26 20.95 2.94
CA ALA A 260 20.76 22.32 2.98
C ALA A 260 22.06 22.49 2.18
N ALA A 261 22.99 21.54 2.28
CA ALA A 261 24.26 21.57 1.55
C ALA A 261 24.08 21.61 0.03
N HIS A 262 23.10 20.87 -0.50
CA HIS A 262 22.80 20.87 -1.94
C HIS A 262 22.07 22.14 -2.41
N ILE A 263 21.21 22.71 -1.56
CA ILE A 263 20.45 23.92 -1.89
C ILE A 263 21.32 25.19 -1.80
N GLY A 264 22.25 25.22 -0.86
CA GLY A 264 23.06 26.40 -0.53
C GLY A 264 22.25 27.41 0.30
N ASP A 265 21.41 28.20 -0.36
CA ASP A 265 20.57 29.23 0.26
C ASP A 265 19.10 29.10 -0.17
N GLY A 266 18.19 29.10 0.80
CA GLY A 266 16.76 29.00 0.53
C GLY A 266 15.91 28.58 1.71
N VAL A 267 14.60 28.51 1.48
CA VAL A 267 13.62 27.95 2.42
C VAL A 267 13.03 26.71 1.78
N VAL A 268 13.17 25.53 2.39
CA VAL A 268 12.44 24.32 2.00
C VAL A 268 11.17 24.24 2.81
N ILE A 269 10.06 23.90 2.16
CA ILE A 269 8.78 23.59 2.81
C ILE A 269 8.29 22.21 2.38
N ALA A 270 7.90 21.40 3.37
CA ALA A 270 7.23 20.11 3.17
C ALA A 270 5.95 20.05 4.00
N PHE A 271 4.92 19.42 3.46
CA PHE A 271 3.68 19.14 4.18
C PHE A 271 3.59 17.65 4.44
N GLY A 272 3.17 17.29 5.65
CA GLY A 272 2.83 15.91 6.00
C GLY A 272 1.45 15.55 5.49
N GLY A 273 1.14 14.26 5.58
CA GLY A 273 -0.16 13.69 5.27
C GLY A 273 -1.27 14.35 6.09
N ARG A 274 -2.47 14.36 5.51
CA ARG A 274 -3.65 14.93 6.16
C ARG A 274 -4.32 13.89 7.03
N THR A 275 -5.07 14.35 8.05
CA THR A 275 -5.95 13.44 8.78
C THR A 275 -6.88 12.75 7.78
N PRO A 276 -6.98 11.40 7.78
CA PRO A 276 -7.84 10.69 6.85
C PRO A 276 -9.28 11.21 6.89
N VAL A 277 -9.91 11.35 5.73
CA VAL A 277 -11.31 11.82 5.60
C VAL A 277 -12.33 10.68 5.75
N THR A 278 -11.85 9.45 5.95
CA THR A 278 -12.65 8.26 6.22
C THR A 278 -12.82 8.07 7.73
N ASP A 279 -14.02 7.69 8.16
CA ASP A 279 -14.26 7.36 9.57
C ASP A 279 -13.40 6.15 9.98
N TYR A 280 -12.74 6.24 11.13
CA TYR A 280 -11.82 5.22 11.67
C TYR A 280 -10.63 4.80 10.76
N GLY A 281 -10.18 5.68 9.86
CA GLY A 281 -8.99 5.43 9.03
C GLY A 281 -7.69 5.36 9.84
N THR A 282 -6.78 4.45 9.46
CA THR A 282 -5.40 4.45 9.99
C THR A 282 -4.57 5.47 9.21
N PHE A 283 -3.72 6.22 9.91
CA PHE A 283 -2.84 7.23 9.29
C PHE A 283 -1.45 6.66 9.05
N PHE A 284 -0.90 6.93 7.86
CA PHE A 284 0.49 6.69 7.49
C PHE A 284 1.06 7.97 6.87
N GLN A 285 2.31 8.28 7.20
CA GLN A 285 2.94 9.53 6.82
C GLN A 285 3.45 9.51 5.38
N LEU A 286 3.52 10.69 4.74
CA LEU A 286 4.09 10.82 3.41
C LEU A 286 5.62 10.58 3.43
N PRO A 287 6.18 9.80 2.49
CA PRO A 287 7.59 9.40 2.52
C PRO A 287 8.58 10.57 2.61
N ALA A 288 8.39 11.61 1.80
CA ALA A 288 9.26 12.79 1.78
C ALA A 288 9.27 13.54 3.13
N PHE A 289 8.11 13.66 3.75
CA PHE A 289 7.97 14.33 5.05
C PHE A 289 8.55 13.47 6.17
N HIS A 290 8.24 12.18 6.17
CA HIS A 290 8.77 11.22 7.14
C HIS A 290 10.30 11.19 7.09
N TYR A 291 10.90 11.12 5.90
CA TYR A 291 12.36 11.07 5.71
C TYR A 291 13.12 12.22 6.39
N LEU A 292 12.54 13.43 6.42
CA LEU A 292 13.17 14.63 6.99
C LEU A 292 12.88 14.84 8.49
N THR A 293 11.81 14.23 9.01
CA THR A 293 11.24 14.60 10.32
C THR A 293 11.11 13.44 11.31
N GLY A 294 10.82 12.22 10.84
CA GLY A 294 10.40 11.12 11.70
C GLY A 294 9.12 11.40 12.49
N TYR A 295 8.25 12.31 12.01
CA TYR A 295 7.02 12.69 12.69
C TYR A 295 5.79 12.06 12.04
N ASP A 296 5.10 11.19 12.78
CA ASP A 296 4.02 10.33 12.26
C ASP A 296 2.62 10.73 12.72
N GLU A 297 2.39 12.02 12.92
CA GLU A 297 1.06 12.58 13.12
C GLU A 297 0.64 13.44 11.92
N PRO A 298 -0.66 13.49 11.60
CA PRO A 298 -1.15 14.21 10.44
C PRO A 298 -1.20 15.73 10.65
N ASP A 299 -1.47 16.42 9.55
CA ASP A 299 -1.73 17.85 9.48
C ASP A 299 -0.56 18.73 9.94
N ALA A 300 0.68 18.25 9.81
CA ALA A 300 1.89 19.01 10.08
C ALA A 300 2.54 19.59 8.82
N ALA A 301 3.43 20.55 9.04
CA ALA A 301 4.36 21.07 8.03
C ALA A 301 5.76 21.16 8.61
N PHE A 302 6.75 21.21 7.72
CA PHE A 302 8.16 21.27 8.05
C PHE A 302 8.80 22.37 7.23
N VAL A 303 9.60 23.20 7.89
CA VAL A 303 10.38 24.27 7.25
C VAL A 303 11.84 24.06 7.57
N LEU A 304 12.68 24.08 6.53
CA LEU A 304 14.13 24.13 6.64
C LEU A 304 14.63 25.42 6.00
N VAL A 305 15.47 26.16 6.71
CA VAL A 305 16.16 27.34 6.20
C VAL A 305 17.62 26.95 5.99
N ALA A 306 18.05 27.00 4.73
CA ALA A 306 19.43 26.80 4.33
C ALA A 306 20.11 28.18 4.21
N ARG A 307 21.24 28.34 4.91
CA ARG A 307 22.11 29.52 4.81
C ARG A 307 23.55 29.08 4.65
N GLY A 308 24.19 29.37 3.51
CA GLY A 308 25.55 28.92 3.21
C GLY A 308 25.72 27.41 3.36
N GLY A 309 24.71 26.63 2.99
CA GLY A 309 24.70 25.17 3.09
C GLY A 309 24.39 24.60 4.49
N ARG A 310 24.11 25.44 5.50
CA ARG A 310 23.78 24.99 6.86
C ARG A 310 22.27 25.00 7.08
N ALA A 311 21.75 23.93 7.67
CA ALA A 311 20.33 23.81 7.98
C ALA A 311 19.99 24.42 9.34
N THR A 312 18.87 25.14 9.38
CA THR A 312 18.07 25.32 10.60
C THR A 312 16.65 24.88 10.27
N SER A 313 15.96 24.22 11.20
CA SER A 313 14.68 23.59 10.87
C SER A 313 13.65 23.75 11.97
N THR A 314 12.38 23.75 11.58
CA THR A 314 11.25 23.89 12.49
C THR A 314 10.07 23.06 11.99
N LEU A 315 9.49 22.27 12.87
CA LEU A 315 8.23 21.57 12.66
C LEU A 315 7.04 22.47 13.05
N PHE A 316 5.95 22.34 12.32
CA PHE A 316 4.71 23.06 12.55
C PHE A 316 3.59 22.04 12.73
N ALA A 317 3.15 21.82 13.95
CA ALA A 317 2.17 20.79 14.28
C ALA A 317 0.79 21.40 14.58
N THR A 318 -0.27 20.75 14.09
CA THR A 318 -1.63 21.17 14.37
C THR A 318 -2.04 20.62 15.74
N PRO A 319 -2.37 21.47 16.73
CA PRO A 319 -2.86 20.99 18.01
C PRO A 319 -4.21 20.28 17.80
N ILE A 320 -4.42 19.20 18.54
CA ILE A 320 -5.73 18.54 18.54
C ILE A 320 -6.69 19.27 19.47
N ASP A 321 -7.92 19.50 18.99
CA ASP A 321 -9.00 20.03 19.82
C ASP A 321 -9.29 19.07 21.00
N PRO A 322 -9.51 19.57 22.23
CA PRO A 322 -9.72 18.71 23.40
C PRO A 322 -10.82 17.67 23.22
N ARG A 323 -11.93 18.03 22.55
CA ARG A 323 -13.00 17.07 22.27
C ARG A 323 -12.53 15.98 21.32
N ARG A 324 -11.82 16.33 20.24
CA ARG A 324 -11.23 15.35 19.30
C ARG A 324 -10.19 14.45 19.97
N ALA A 325 -9.42 14.96 20.92
CA ALA A 325 -8.43 14.17 21.65
C ALA A 325 -9.05 12.98 22.41
N PHE A 326 -10.28 13.13 22.93
CA PHE A 326 -11.01 12.01 23.53
C PHE A 326 -11.34 10.87 22.56
N TYR A 327 -11.49 11.18 21.26
CA TYR A 327 -11.85 10.18 20.25
C TYR A 327 -10.63 9.56 19.57
N TYR A 328 -9.59 10.36 19.31
CA TYR A 328 -8.47 9.98 18.44
C TYR A 328 -7.12 9.90 19.16
N GLY A 329 -7.09 10.15 20.48
CA GLY A 329 -5.88 10.20 21.28
C GLY A 329 -5.27 11.61 21.37
N PHE A 330 -4.43 11.81 22.38
CA PHE A 330 -3.72 13.07 22.58
C PHE A 330 -2.52 13.18 21.64
N ARG A 331 -2.44 14.29 20.90
CA ARG A 331 -1.24 14.63 20.15
C ARG A 331 -0.23 15.37 21.03
N PRO A 332 1.08 15.12 20.87
CA PRO A 332 2.09 15.86 21.60
C PRO A 332 2.03 17.35 21.22
N ASP A 333 2.16 18.22 22.22
CA ASP A 333 2.30 19.65 21.97
C ASP A 333 3.68 19.99 21.37
N SER A 334 3.87 21.25 20.96
CA SER A 334 5.14 21.67 20.36
C SER A 334 6.35 21.50 21.28
N THR A 335 6.18 21.57 22.60
CA THR A 335 7.28 21.39 23.56
C THR A 335 7.67 19.92 23.64
N ALA A 336 6.68 19.03 23.70
CA ALA A 336 6.88 17.58 23.71
C ALA A 336 7.53 17.10 22.41
N ILE A 337 7.05 17.58 21.25
CA ILE A 337 7.65 17.30 19.94
C ILE A 337 9.11 17.75 19.89
N ALA A 338 9.38 18.98 20.34
CA ALA A 338 10.75 19.51 20.31
C ALA A 338 11.72 18.70 21.16
N ARG A 339 11.23 18.17 22.29
CA ARG A 339 12.02 17.30 23.17
C ARG A 339 12.25 15.92 22.56
N SER A 340 11.20 15.27 22.02
CA SER A 340 11.28 13.90 21.53
C SER A 340 12.09 13.79 20.22
N LEU A 341 11.87 14.71 19.28
CA LEU A 341 12.52 14.68 17.97
C LEU A 341 13.83 15.48 17.92
N GLN A 342 14.16 16.21 18.98
CA GLN A 342 15.28 17.19 18.99
C GLN A 342 15.18 18.18 17.80
N LEU A 343 13.95 18.57 17.47
CA LEU A 343 13.60 19.43 16.33
C LEU A 343 12.70 20.57 16.83
N PRO A 344 13.10 21.85 16.75
CA PRO A 344 12.23 22.95 17.18
C PRO A 344 10.83 22.84 16.58
N SER A 345 9.80 23.05 17.40
CA SER A 345 8.40 22.92 16.95
C SER A 345 7.58 24.13 17.36
N ARG A 346 6.59 24.48 16.53
CA ARG A 346 5.66 25.60 16.72
C ARG A 346 4.23 25.17 16.35
N PRO A 347 3.20 25.89 16.83
CA PRO A 347 1.83 25.68 16.37
C PRO A 347 1.70 25.92 14.86
N PHE A 348 0.91 25.10 14.17
CA PHE A 348 0.68 25.20 12.73
C PHE A 348 0.20 26.59 12.29
N ALA A 349 -0.60 27.27 13.12
CA ALA A 349 -1.09 28.61 12.85
C ALA A 349 0.02 29.66 12.60
N ALA A 350 1.24 29.42 13.09
CA ALA A 350 2.38 30.31 12.87
C ALA A 350 3.07 30.11 11.50
N LEU A 351 2.78 29.03 10.77
CA LEU A 351 3.48 28.65 9.55
C LEU A 351 3.48 29.78 8.50
N GLY A 352 2.30 30.35 8.21
CA GLY A 352 2.14 31.39 7.19
C GLY A 352 3.05 32.60 7.46
N THR A 353 2.92 33.20 8.64
CA THR A 353 3.73 34.36 9.06
C THR A 353 5.23 34.08 9.05
N VAL A 354 5.65 32.87 9.45
CA VAL A 354 7.07 32.49 9.43
C VAL A 354 7.59 32.39 8.00
N VAL A 355 6.89 31.66 7.13
CA VAL A 355 7.29 31.51 5.72
C VAL A 355 7.34 32.87 5.04
N ASP A 356 6.33 33.73 5.25
CA ASP A 356 6.29 35.09 4.70
C ASP A 356 7.50 35.92 5.10
N SER A 357 7.84 35.90 6.39
CA SER A 357 9.00 36.62 6.91
C SER A 357 10.30 36.12 6.27
N LEU A 358 10.45 34.79 6.13
CA LEU A 358 11.65 34.19 5.56
C LEU A 358 11.81 34.52 4.07
N VAL A 359 10.76 34.37 3.27
CA VAL A 359 10.83 34.64 1.81
C VAL A 359 10.96 36.13 1.49
N SER A 360 10.50 37.02 2.38
CA SER A 360 10.70 38.47 2.26
C SER A 360 12.18 38.89 2.30
N THR A 361 13.08 38.00 2.74
CA THR A 361 14.53 38.24 2.70
C THR A 361 15.16 38.06 1.31
N GLY A 362 14.35 37.72 0.29
CA GLY A 362 14.79 37.58 -1.10
C GLY A 362 15.40 36.21 -1.43
N VAL A 363 15.32 35.24 -0.52
CA VAL A 363 15.76 33.86 -0.79
C VAL A 363 14.70 33.05 -1.55
N PRO A 364 15.10 32.08 -2.39
CA PRO A 364 14.16 31.20 -3.06
C PRO A 364 13.41 30.28 -2.09
N LEU A 365 12.17 29.93 -2.46
CA LEU A 365 11.36 28.91 -1.80
C LEU A 365 11.45 27.60 -2.59
N TYR A 366 11.86 26.53 -1.93
CA TYR A 366 11.92 25.17 -2.44
C TYR A 366 10.72 24.39 -1.89
N ALA A 367 9.84 23.93 -2.77
CA ALA A 367 8.66 23.16 -2.39
C ALA A 367 8.93 21.66 -2.53
N LEU A 368 8.54 20.89 -1.52
CA LEU A 368 8.41 19.44 -1.63
C LEU A 368 6.94 19.09 -1.86
N SER A 369 6.71 18.26 -2.87
CA SER A 369 5.38 17.75 -3.20
C SER A 369 4.86 16.82 -2.10
N ASP A 370 3.58 16.93 -1.79
CA ASP A 370 2.87 16.23 -0.72
C ASP A 370 1.96 15.13 -1.28
N PHE A 371 2.57 14.16 -1.98
CA PHE A 371 1.94 12.93 -2.47
C PHE A 371 2.62 11.68 -1.88
N GLU A 372 1.91 10.56 -1.88
CA GLU A 372 2.45 9.26 -1.45
C GLU A 372 3.37 8.65 -2.52
N ASP A 373 2.94 8.69 -3.79
CA ASP A 373 3.68 8.15 -4.94
C ASP A 373 3.70 9.13 -6.14
N ALA A 374 4.82 9.15 -6.86
CA ALA A 374 5.07 9.99 -8.02
C ALA A 374 4.10 9.69 -9.18
N ASP A 375 3.62 8.46 -9.30
CA ASP A 375 2.65 8.06 -10.34
C ASP A 375 1.34 8.87 -10.23
N PHE A 376 0.98 9.31 -9.02
CA PHE A 376 -0.20 10.13 -8.75
C PHE A 376 0.11 11.63 -8.61
N ALA A 377 1.38 12.02 -8.63
CA ALA A 377 1.81 13.40 -8.43
C ALA A 377 1.25 14.38 -9.47
N ARG A 378 1.11 13.92 -10.73
CA ARG A 378 0.70 14.78 -11.85
C ARG A 378 -0.80 15.09 -11.87
N VAL A 379 -1.61 14.26 -11.21
CA VAL A 379 -3.07 14.41 -11.17
C VAL A 379 -3.56 15.21 -9.96
N ASP A 380 -2.76 15.30 -8.89
CA ASP A 380 -3.13 16.08 -7.70
C ASP A 380 -2.61 17.52 -7.76
N THR A 381 -3.34 18.38 -8.47
CA THR A 381 -3.02 19.83 -8.57
C THR A 381 -3.58 20.67 -7.43
N LEU A 382 -4.23 20.03 -6.46
CA LEU A 382 -4.99 20.64 -5.37
C LEU A 382 -4.50 20.20 -3.99
N THR A 383 -3.28 19.66 -3.90
CA THR A 383 -2.69 19.33 -2.60
C THR A 383 -2.56 20.56 -1.69
N ARG A 384 -2.48 20.32 -0.38
CA ARG A 384 -2.38 21.39 0.63
C ARG A 384 -1.11 22.21 0.42
N GLY A 385 0.01 21.54 0.14
CA GLY A 385 1.31 22.14 -0.10
C GLY A 385 1.30 23.03 -1.34
N GLN A 386 0.78 22.54 -2.47
CA GLN A 386 0.69 23.34 -3.68
C GLN A 386 -0.20 24.57 -3.51
N GLN A 387 -1.35 24.44 -2.85
CA GLN A 387 -2.23 25.59 -2.56
C GLN A 387 -1.53 26.63 -1.67
N PHE A 388 -0.82 26.18 -0.64
CA PHE A 388 -0.06 27.06 0.24
C PHE A 388 1.05 27.81 -0.52
N VAL A 389 1.85 27.10 -1.31
CA VAL A 389 2.95 27.68 -2.10
C VAL A 389 2.40 28.70 -3.10
N ARG A 390 1.29 28.40 -3.79
CA ARG A 390 0.62 29.38 -4.68
C ARG A 390 0.18 30.64 -3.92
N ALA A 391 -0.38 30.48 -2.72
CA ALA A 391 -0.80 31.61 -1.89
C ALA A 391 0.38 32.45 -1.37
N VAL A 392 1.52 31.84 -1.06
CA VAL A 392 2.77 32.56 -0.73
C VAL A 392 3.28 33.32 -1.95
N ALA A 393 3.42 32.65 -3.10
CA ALA A 393 3.90 33.28 -4.34
C ALA A 393 3.02 34.47 -4.78
N ALA A 394 1.70 34.38 -4.62
CA ALA A 394 0.77 35.47 -4.92
C ALA A 394 0.97 36.71 -4.03
N ARG A 395 1.42 36.52 -2.78
CA ARG A 395 1.65 37.61 -1.81
C ARG A 395 3.05 38.21 -1.89
N HIS A 396 4.00 37.51 -2.51
CA HIS A 396 5.39 37.94 -2.71
C HIS A 396 5.75 37.98 -4.20
N PRO A 397 5.33 39.03 -4.94
CA PRO A 397 5.69 39.19 -6.35
C PRO A 397 7.21 39.19 -6.52
N GLY A 398 7.73 38.27 -7.33
CA GLY A 398 9.17 38.07 -7.54
C GLY A 398 9.79 36.94 -6.72
N LEU A 399 9.01 36.25 -5.86
CA LEU A 399 9.47 35.02 -5.22
C LEU A 399 9.80 33.95 -6.25
N VAL A 400 11.04 33.45 -6.22
CA VAL A 400 11.46 32.30 -7.00
C VAL A 400 11.04 31.03 -6.26
N VAL A 401 10.09 30.29 -6.82
CA VAL A 401 9.69 28.96 -6.35
C VAL A 401 10.38 27.89 -7.18
N LYS A 402 10.99 26.91 -6.51
CA LYS A 402 11.69 25.78 -7.13
C LYS A 402 11.14 24.47 -6.58
N ASP A 403 11.15 23.43 -7.41
CA ASP A 403 10.90 22.06 -6.95
C ASP A 403 12.15 21.51 -6.26
N ALA A 404 11.97 20.93 -5.08
CA ALA A 404 13.01 20.26 -4.31
C ALA A 404 12.88 18.74 -4.29
N HIS A 405 11.83 18.17 -4.91
CA HIS A 405 11.49 16.76 -4.77
C HIS A 405 12.56 15.85 -5.37
N GLN A 406 13.02 16.15 -6.61
CA GLN A 406 14.09 15.38 -7.24
C GLN A 406 15.40 15.37 -6.43
N LEU A 407 15.69 16.46 -5.71
CA LEU A 407 16.86 16.51 -4.83
C LEU A 407 16.68 15.56 -3.63
N LEU A 408 15.50 15.59 -3.00
CA LEU A 408 15.20 14.70 -1.88
C LEU A 408 15.20 13.23 -2.32
N ASP A 409 14.70 12.93 -3.52
CA ASP A 409 14.72 11.59 -4.07
C ASP A 409 16.13 11.07 -4.27
N GLN A 410 17.09 11.91 -4.70
CA GLN A 410 18.50 11.52 -4.78
C GLN A 410 19.11 11.25 -3.40
N LEU A 411 18.68 11.96 -2.34
CA LEU A 411 19.11 11.67 -0.97
C LEU A 411 18.52 10.33 -0.49
N ARG A 412 17.21 10.12 -0.71
CA ARG A 412 16.51 8.86 -0.39
C ARG A 412 17.07 7.68 -1.17
N ALA A 413 17.52 7.88 -2.41
CA ALA A 413 18.00 6.83 -3.29
C ALA A 413 19.16 6.01 -2.69
N ARG A 414 19.99 6.64 -1.86
CA ARG A 414 21.11 6.00 -1.17
C ARG A 414 20.72 5.63 0.26
N LYS A 415 20.46 4.34 0.51
CA LYS A 415 20.03 3.88 1.83
C LYS A 415 21.19 3.90 2.82
N SER A 416 20.94 4.44 4.01
CA SER A 416 21.85 4.35 5.15
C SER A 416 21.90 2.92 5.72
N PRO A 417 22.89 2.59 6.57
CA PRO A 417 22.90 1.31 7.27
C PRO A 417 21.64 1.03 8.10
N ALA A 418 21.05 2.07 8.71
CA ALA A 418 19.82 1.93 9.50
C ALA A 418 18.60 1.68 8.61
N GLU A 419 18.51 2.36 7.46
CA GLU A 419 17.47 2.12 6.45
C GLU A 419 17.55 0.70 5.89
N ILE A 420 18.76 0.21 5.59
CA ILE A 420 18.98 -1.17 5.14
C ILE A 420 18.57 -2.18 6.23
N ALA A 421 18.81 -1.89 7.51
CA ALA A 421 18.38 -2.77 8.60
C ALA A 421 16.85 -2.86 8.67
N LEU A 422 16.14 -1.75 8.47
CA LEU A 422 14.67 -1.70 8.41
C LEU A 422 14.13 -2.47 7.20
N LEU A 423 14.70 -2.27 6.01
CA LEU A 423 14.36 -3.04 4.81
C LEU A 423 14.58 -4.54 4.98
N LYS A 424 15.71 -4.95 5.58
CA LYS A 424 15.96 -6.36 5.92
C LYS A 424 14.91 -6.91 6.87
N ARG A 425 14.46 -6.12 7.84
CA ARG A 425 13.40 -6.54 8.77
C ARG A 425 12.06 -6.69 8.05
N ALA A 426 11.68 -5.75 7.19
CA ALA A 426 10.48 -5.84 6.35
C ALA A 426 10.51 -7.09 5.45
N ALA A 427 11.64 -7.35 4.77
CA ALA A 427 11.81 -8.52 3.90
C ALA A 427 11.76 -9.85 4.68
N GLN A 428 12.32 -9.90 5.89
CA GLN A 428 12.23 -11.08 6.77
C GLN A 428 10.79 -11.39 7.20
N ILE A 429 10.02 -10.37 7.59
CA ILE A 429 8.60 -10.51 7.95
C ILE A 429 7.82 -11.02 6.74
N SER A 430 8.06 -10.39 5.58
CA SER A 430 7.41 -10.72 4.31
C SER A 430 7.68 -12.18 3.91
N ALA A 431 8.93 -12.60 4.03
CA ALA A 431 9.35 -13.96 3.73
C ALA A 431 8.67 -15.03 4.62
N GLU A 432 8.50 -14.74 5.92
CA GLU A 432 7.77 -15.65 6.82
C GLU A 432 6.28 -15.73 6.45
N GLY A 433 5.67 -14.63 5.99
CA GLY A 433 4.32 -14.65 5.44
C GLY A 433 4.19 -15.58 4.24
N HIS A 434 5.05 -15.42 3.23
CA HIS A 434 5.08 -16.29 2.05
C HIS A 434 5.30 -17.76 2.42
N ARG A 435 6.23 -18.03 3.35
CA ARG A 435 6.48 -19.38 3.86
C ARG A 435 5.25 -19.96 4.56
N THR A 436 4.55 -19.15 5.36
CA THR A 436 3.32 -19.55 6.07
C THR A 436 2.25 -19.96 5.07
N VAL A 437 2.05 -19.20 3.99
CA VAL A 437 1.12 -19.55 2.91
C VAL A 437 1.51 -20.86 2.22
N MET A 438 2.80 -21.07 1.90
CA MET A 438 3.25 -22.31 1.26
C MET A 438 2.95 -23.56 2.12
N GLN A 439 2.97 -23.42 3.44
CA GLN A 439 2.68 -24.48 4.42
C GLN A 439 1.20 -24.60 4.77
N ALA A 440 0.36 -23.66 4.36
CA ALA A 440 -1.07 -23.68 4.63
C ALA A 440 -1.81 -24.68 3.72
N PRO A 441 -2.96 -25.23 4.16
CA PRO A 441 -3.85 -26.00 3.29
C PRO A 441 -4.14 -25.25 1.97
N PRO A 442 -4.44 -25.97 0.87
CA PRO A 442 -4.83 -25.32 -0.38
C PRO A 442 -5.96 -24.30 -0.13
N PRO A 443 -5.83 -23.06 -0.59
CA PRO A 443 -6.89 -22.06 -0.42
C PRO A 443 -8.12 -22.44 -1.26
N GLN A 444 -9.31 -22.12 -0.77
CA GLN A 444 -10.53 -22.20 -1.58
C GLN A 444 -10.78 -20.89 -2.32
N HIS A 445 -10.35 -19.77 -1.75
CA HIS A 445 -10.47 -18.43 -2.35
C HIS A 445 -9.16 -17.64 -2.21
N GLU A 446 -8.97 -16.69 -3.12
CA GLU A 446 -7.81 -15.79 -3.12
C GLU A 446 -7.66 -15.02 -1.79
N TYR A 447 -8.73 -14.45 -1.24
CA TYR A 447 -8.68 -13.70 0.02
C TYR A 447 -8.21 -14.52 1.24
N GLU A 448 -8.31 -15.86 1.20
CA GLU A 448 -7.82 -16.70 2.31
C GLU A 448 -6.29 -16.64 2.39
N VAL A 449 -5.63 -16.53 1.23
CA VAL A 449 -4.19 -16.32 1.15
C VAL A 449 -3.83 -14.91 1.63
N ALA A 450 -4.55 -13.89 1.16
CA ALA A 450 -4.34 -12.50 1.58
C ALA A 450 -4.49 -12.35 3.11
N ALA A 451 -5.57 -12.89 3.68
CA ALA A 451 -5.82 -12.85 5.13
C ALA A 451 -4.69 -13.54 5.92
N LEU A 452 -4.22 -14.70 5.46
CA LEU A 452 -3.18 -15.45 6.16
C LEU A 452 -1.80 -14.76 6.09
N ILE A 453 -1.46 -14.21 4.93
CA ILE A 453 -0.16 -13.55 4.75
C ILE A 453 -0.11 -12.24 5.55
N GLU A 454 -1.18 -11.44 5.50
CA GLU A 454 -1.29 -10.18 6.25
C GLU A 454 -1.41 -10.41 7.75
N TYR A 455 -2.11 -11.46 8.20
CA TYR A 455 -2.08 -11.90 9.60
C TYR A 455 -0.65 -12.13 10.06
N THR A 456 0.16 -12.80 9.24
CA THR A 456 1.55 -13.12 9.57
C THR A 456 2.39 -11.85 9.66
N PHE A 457 2.20 -10.91 8.73
CA PHE A 457 2.86 -9.60 8.77
C PHE A 457 2.55 -8.87 10.08
N LYS A 458 1.26 -8.74 10.41
CA LYS A 458 0.79 -8.03 11.61
C LYS A 458 1.30 -8.68 12.89
N LYS A 459 1.25 -10.02 12.96
CA LYS A 459 1.76 -10.80 14.09
C LYS A 459 3.24 -10.57 14.35
N LEU A 460 4.03 -10.34 13.31
CA LEU A 460 5.48 -10.13 13.42
C LEU A 460 5.88 -8.66 13.59
N GLY A 461 4.88 -7.78 13.77
CA GLY A 461 5.07 -6.37 14.10
C GLY A 461 5.10 -5.43 12.90
N ALA A 462 4.70 -5.88 11.70
CA ALA A 462 4.47 -4.97 10.59
C ALA A 462 3.28 -4.06 10.87
N GLU A 463 3.36 -2.83 10.38
CA GLU A 463 2.30 -1.84 10.55
C GLU A 463 1.10 -2.17 9.65
N ARG A 464 1.41 -2.58 8.41
CA ARG A 464 0.48 -2.96 7.35
C ARG A 464 1.19 -3.82 6.27
N ALA A 465 0.44 -4.27 5.27
CA ALA A 465 1.03 -4.62 3.98
C ALA A 465 1.55 -3.33 3.30
N ALA A 466 2.68 -3.40 2.61
CA ALA A 466 3.33 -2.26 1.97
C ALA A 466 2.51 -1.68 0.80
N TYR A 467 1.67 -2.51 0.19
CA TYR A 467 0.73 -2.17 -0.86
C TYR A 467 -0.48 -3.11 -0.73
N GLY A 468 -1.52 -2.88 -1.54
CA GLY A 468 -2.65 -3.82 -1.60
C GLY A 468 -2.16 -5.19 -2.08
N SER A 469 -2.22 -6.20 -1.21
CA SER A 469 -1.81 -7.58 -1.55
C SER A 469 -2.52 -8.06 -2.81
N ILE A 470 -1.76 -8.56 -3.79
CA ILE A 470 -2.28 -9.10 -5.04
C ILE A 470 -2.29 -10.63 -4.92
N VAL A 471 -3.48 -11.24 -4.98
CA VAL A 471 -3.63 -12.70 -4.98
C VAL A 471 -4.44 -13.14 -6.19
N GLY A 472 -3.74 -13.42 -7.29
CA GLY A 472 -4.35 -13.84 -8.56
C GLY A 472 -4.25 -15.34 -8.81
N SER A 473 -5.37 -16.06 -8.73
CA SER A 473 -5.45 -17.48 -9.12
C SER A 473 -5.89 -17.67 -10.58
N GLY A 474 -5.30 -18.65 -11.27
CA GLY A 474 -5.59 -18.96 -12.67
C GLY A 474 -5.47 -17.72 -13.56
N VAL A 475 -6.56 -17.35 -14.24
CA VAL A 475 -6.58 -16.19 -15.16
C VAL A 475 -6.36 -14.86 -14.44
N ASN A 476 -6.63 -14.78 -13.14
CA ASN A 476 -6.36 -13.57 -12.37
C ASN A 476 -4.87 -13.35 -12.16
N GLY A 477 -4.08 -14.43 -12.08
CA GLY A 477 -2.62 -14.36 -12.02
C GLY A 477 -1.96 -13.81 -13.29
N THR A 478 -2.72 -13.63 -14.38
CA THR A 478 -2.23 -12.98 -15.61
C THR A 478 -2.50 -11.47 -15.66
N GLN A 479 -3.03 -10.88 -14.58
CA GLN A 479 -3.28 -9.45 -14.43
C GLN A 479 -2.28 -8.89 -13.42
N LEU A 480 -1.48 -7.88 -13.80
CA LEU A 480 -0.33 -7.43 -13.00
C LEU A 480 -0.72 -6.90 -11.62
N HIS A 481 -1.67 -5.96 -11.57
CA HIS A 481 -2.18 -5.31 -10.35
C HIS A 481 -3.62 -5.74 -10.08
N TYR A 482 -3.83 -7.06 -9.93
CA TYR A 482 -5.15 -7.61 -9.61
C TYR A 482 -5.47 -7.38 -8.12
N MET A 483 -6.48 -6.57 -7.84
CA MET A 483 -6.84 -6.13 -6.48
C MET A 483 -8.20 -6.66 -5.97
N LYS A 484 -8.81 -7.63 -6.69
CA LYS A 484 -10.15 -8.12 -6.33
C LYS A 484 -10.12 -9.27 -5.33
N ASP A 485 -9.09 -10.11 -5.39
CA ASP A 485 -8.78 -11.22 -4.47
C ASP A 485 -9.97 -12.05 -3.98
N THR A 486 -10.97 -12.28 -4.83
CA THR A 486 -12.25 -12.89 -4.43
C THR A 486 -12.60 -14.13 -5.23
N ALA A 487 -11.80 -14.50 -6.23
CA ALA A 487 -12.11 -15.66 -7.04
C ALA A 487 -11.79 -16.97 -6.31
N VAL A 488 -12.45 -18.04 -6.78
CA VAL A 488 -12.23 -19.41 -6.30
C VAL A 488 -10.89 -19.90 -6.84
N ALA A 489 -9.98 -20.32 -5.94
CA ALA A 489 -8.71 -20.94 -6.29
C ALA A 489 -8.93 -22.44 -6.58
N ARG A 490 -8.70 -22.89 -7.81
CA ARG A 490 -9.02 -24.26 -8.22
C ARG A 490 -7.78 -25.16 -8.24
N PRO A 491 -7.91 -26.45 -7.87
CA PRO A 491 -6.86 -27.42 -8.12
C PRO A 491 -6.48 -27.46 -9.61
N GLY A 492 -5.19 -27.37 -9.90
CA GLY A 492 -4.67 -27.28 -11.27
C GLY A 492 -4.30 -25.86 -11.70
N ASP A 493 -4.77 -24.82 -10.99
CA ASP A 493 -4.33 -23.44 -11.23
C ASP A 493 -2.99 -23.15 -10.51
N LEU A 494 -2.32 -22.10 -10.99
CA LEU A 494 -1.32 -21.37 -10.20
C LEU A 494 -2.00 -20.22 -9.46
N VAL A 495 -1.39 -19.78 -8.36
CA VAL A 495 -1.71 -18.52 -7.67
C VAL A 495 -0.46 -17.66 -7.63
N VAL A 496 -0.53 -16.45 -8.19
CA VAL A 496 0.49 -15.41 -8.07
C VAL A 496 0.15 -14.62 -6.82
N ILE A 497 1.07 -14.60 -5.86
CA ILE A 497 0.95 -13.90 -4.59
C ILE A 497 2.03 -12.84 -4.59
N ASP A 498 1.64 -11.60 -4.73
CA ASP A 498 2.51 -10.45 -4.67
C ASP A 498 2.07 -9.60 -3.48
N ALA A 499 2.83 -9.73 -2.40
CA ALA A 499 2.49 -9.17 -1.10
C ALA A 499 3.71 -9.14 -0.18
N ALA A 500 3.90 -8.00 0.47
CA ALA A 500 4.97 -7.79 1.42
C ALA A 500 4.55 -6.81 2.52
N ALA A 501 5.32 -6.81 3.61
CA ALA A 501 5.09 -6.03 4.81
C ALA A 501 5.77 -4.66 4.73
N GLU A 502 5.16 -3.67 5.38
CA GLU A 502 5.80 -2.42 5.75
C GLU A 502 6.17 -2.44 7.24
N TYR A 503 7.42 -2.11 7.55
CA TYR A 503 7.94 -2.09 8.92
C TYR A 503 8.63 -0.75 9.22
N GLN A 504 8.03 0.02 10.13
CA GLN A 504 8.44 1.39 10.48
C GLN A 504 8.58 2.28 9.23
N GLY A 505 7.58 2.21 8.36
CA GLY A 505 7.55 2.92 7.08
C GLY A 505 8.41 2.36 5.95
N TYR A 506 9.28 1.36 6.16
CA TYR A 506 10.07 0.76 5.07
C TYR A 506 9.37 -0.46 4.48
N ALA A 507 9.18 -0.43 3.17
CA ALA A 507 8.52 -1.46 2.39
C ALA A 507 9.49 -2.58 1.97
N ALA A 508 9.00 -3.82 1.99
CA ALA A 508 9.56 -4.92 1.21
C ALA A 508 8.70 -5.16 -0.02
N ASP A 509 9.19 -5.97 -0.97
CA ASP A 509 8.40 -6.43 -2.11
C ASP A 509 8.74 -7.87 -2.51
N ILE A 510 7.76 -8.77 -2.44
CA ILE A 510 7.98 -10.20 -2.68
C ILE A 510 6.77 -10.79 -3.40
N THR A 511 7.04 -11.26 -4.62
CA THR A 511 6.14 -12.14 -5.36
C THR A 511 6.58 -13.60 -5.32
N ARG A 512 5.64 -14.51 -5.03
CA ARG A 512 5.77 -15.96 -5.25
C ARG A 512 4.58 -16.49 -6.04
N THR A 513 4.88 -17.39 -6.98
CA THR A 513 3.86 -18.14 -7.71
C THR A 513 3.82 -19.60 -7.24
N LEU A 514 2.66 -20.07 -6.78
CA LEU A 514 2.48 -21.40 -6.19
C LEU A 514 1.43 -22.22 -6.94
N PRO A 515 1.56 -23.55 -7.05
CA PRO A 515 0.47 -24.40 -7.51
C PRO A 515 -0.57 -24.53 -6.38
N VAL A 516 -1.84 -24.29 -6.67
CA VAL A 516 -2.92 -24.42 -5.67
C VAL A 516 -2.92 -25.82 -5.07
N SER A 517 -2.74 -26.84 -5.92
CA SER A 517 -2.62 -28.26 -5.53
C SER A 517 -1.37 -28.60 -4.70
N GLY A 518 -0.38 -27.72 -4.63
CA GLY A 518 0.90 -27.97 -3.96
C GLY A 518 1.94 -28.71 -4.82
N THR A 519 1.65 -29.02 -6.08
CA THR A 519 2.61 -29.63 -7.02
C THR A 519 2.43 -29.04 -8.41
N PHE A 520 3.52 -28.64 -9.05
CA PHE A 520 3.51 -28.05 -10.38
C PHE A 520 3.31 -29.13 -11.45
N THR A 521 2.40 -28.88 -12.39
CA THR A 521 2.29 -29.67 -13.62
C THR A 521 3.49 -29.42 -14.53
N ALA A 522 3.73 -30.31 -15.51
CA ALA A 522 4.84 -30.13 -16.45
C ALA A 522 4.78 -28.80 -17.22
N ALA A 523 3.59 -28.32 -17.59
CA ALA A 523 3.41 -27.05 -18.26
C ALA A 523 3.75 -25.86 -17.33
N GLN A 524 3.25 -25.90 -16.08
CA GLN A 524 3.56 -24.87 -15.09
C GLN A 524 5.04 -24.83 -14.74
N ARG A 525 5.69 -25.99 -14.58
CA ARG A 525 7.14 -26.07 -14.33
C ARG A 525 7.95 -25.43 -15.45
N ALA A 526 7.55 -25.61 -16.70
CA ALA A 526 8.28 -25.05 -17.83
C ALA A 526 8.28 -23.50 -17.80
N ILE A 527 7.13 -22.88 -17.53
CA ILE A 527 7.03 -21.43 -17.41
C ILE A 527 7.72 -20.94 -16.13
N TYR A 528 7.52 -21.64 -15.01
CA TYR A 528 8.15 -21.29 -13.74
C TYR A 528 9.67 -21.30 -13.83
N GLN A 529 10.25 -22.37 -14.38
CA GLN A 529 11.70 -22.47 -14.52
C GLN A 529 12.23 -21.40 -15.47
N LEU A 530 11.53 -21.07 -16.55
CA LEU A 530 11.94 -20.00 -17.45
C LEU A 530 12.00 -18.63 -16.75
N VAL A 531 11.01 -18.31 -15.90
CA VAL A 531 11.02 -17.08 -15.10
C VAL A 531 12.16 -17.11 -14.08
N ARG A 532 12.38 -18.25 -13.41
CA ARG A 532 13.47 -18.42 -12.44
C ARG A 532 14.85 -18.27 -13.09
N ASP A 533 15.04 -18.85 -14.28
CA ASP A 533 16.28 -18.75 -15.06
C ASP A 533 16.56 -17.30 -15.48
N ALA A 534 15.50 -16.55 -15.82
CA ALA A 534 15.59 -15.13 -16.14
C ALA A 534 15.97 -14.29 -14.92
N GLN A 535 15.39 -14.58 -13.76
CA GLN A 535 15.76 -13.94 -12.48
C GLN A 535 17.24 -14.20 -12.16
N ALA A 536 17.68 -15.47 -12.27
CA ALA A 536 19.06 -15.86 -12.05
C ALA A 536 20.04 -15.19 -13.04
N ALA A 537 19.60 -14.88 -14.26
CA ALA A 537 20.42 -14.14 -15.23
C ALA A 537 20.65 -12.69 -14.81
N ALA A 538 19.60 -11.99 -14.37
CA ALA A 538 19.70 -10.65 -13.83
C ALA A 538 20.57 -10.60 -12.56
N GLU A 539 20.35 -11.53 -11.63
CA GLU A 539 21.15 -11.66 -10.39
C GLU A 539 22.66 -11.77 -10.66
N ARG A 540 23.06 -12.52 -11.69
CA ARG A 540 24.50 -12.73 -12.02
C ARG A 540 25.20 -11.45 -12.49
N VAL A 541 24.46 -10.49 -13.05
CA VAL A 541 25.03 -9.26 -13.60
C VAL A 541 24.81 -8.05 -12.69
N ALA A 542 23.86 -8.13 -11.76
CA ALA A 542 23.65 -7.11 -10.73
C ALA A 542 24.82 -7.12 -9.74
N LYS A 543 25.68 -6.08 -9.82
CA LYS A 543 26.82 -5.85 -8.93
C LYS A 543 27.25 -4.39 -8.96
N PRO A 544 27.96 -3.89 -7.94
CA PRO A 544 28.46 -2.52 -7.92
C PRO A 544 29.18 -2.13 -9.23
N GLY A 545 28.84 -0.97 -9.78
CA GLY A 545 29.39 -0.44 -11.03
C GLY A 545 28.82 -1.06 -12.31
N ALA A 546 28.00 -2.12 -12.24
CA ALA A 546 27.33 -2.66 -13.42
C ALA A 546 26.13 -1.79 -13.81
N LEU A 547 25.90 -1.61 -15.11
CA LEU A 547 24.72 -0.92 -15.63
C LEU A 547 23.45 -1.66 -15.21
N ALA A 548 22.49 -0.96 -14.60
CA ALA A 548 21.21 -1.58 -14.20
C ALA A 548 20.46 -2.17 -15.41
N ARG A 549 20.57 -1.52 -16.57
CA ARG A 549 20.01 -2.03 -17.84
C ARG A 549 20.58 -3.40 -18.24
N ALA A 550 21.79 -3.77 -17.83
CA ALA A 550 22.34 -5.08 -18.12
C ALA A 550 21.53 -6.21 -17.45
N ALA A 551 21.00 -5.96 -16.23
CA ALA A 551 20.12 -6.91 -15.55
C ALA A 551 18.81 -7.11 -16.33
N GLU A 552 18.14 -6.01 -16.69
CA GLU A 552 16.93 -5.99 -17.55
C GLU A 552 17.17 -6.76 -18.86
N ASP A 553 18.21 -6.41 -19.60
CA ASP A 553 18.52 -7.01 -20.89
C ASP A 553 18.85 -8.51 -20.78
N SER A 554 19.55 -8.92 -19.73
CA SER A 554 19.90 -10.33 -19.50
C SER A 554 18.68 -11.20 -19.19
N SER A 555 17.77 -10.71 -18.34
CA SER A 555 16.50 -11.38 -18.02
C SER A 555 15.59 -11.45 -19.24
N PHE A 556 15.41 -10.34 -19.96
CA PHE A 556 14.61 -10.28 -21.18
C PHE A 556 15.11 -11.27 -22.23
N ALA A 557 16.43 -11.35 -22.44
CA ALA A 557 17.02 -12.26 -23.42
C ALA A 557 16.76 -13.74 -23.08
N VAL A 558 16.77 -14.12 -21.79
CA VAL A 558 16.40 -15.48 -21.36
C VAL A 558 14.91 -15.75 -21.63
N ARG A 559 14.02 -14.85 -21.20
CA ARG A 559 12.57 -14.98 -21.42
C ARG A 559 12.23 -15.08 -22.91
N ALA A 560 12.79 -14.20 -23.75
CA ALA A 560 12.57 -14.21 -25.19
C ALA A 560 13.01 -15.53 -25.85
N ARG A 561 14.22 -16.03 -25.56
CA ARG A 561 14.69 -17.31 -26.11
C ARG A 561 13.84 -18.49 -25.62
N GLY A 562 13.46 -18.50 -24.34
CA GLY A 562 12.62 -19.56 -23.78
C GLY A 562 11.21 -19.58 -24.37
N LEU A 563 10.57 -18.41 -24.51
CA LEU A 563 9.26 -18.28 -25.17
C LEU A 563 9.33 -18.77 -26.63
N ALA A 564 10.41 -18.47 -27.36
CA ALA A 564 10.61 -18.96 -28.72
C ALA A 564 10.78 -20.48 -28.76
N ALA A 565 11.57 -21.05 -27.83
CA ALA A 565 11.75 -22.49 -27.71
C ALA A 565 10.45 -23.24 -27.34
N LEU A 566 9.53 -22.58 -26.62
CA LEU A 566 8.20 -23.09 -26.31
C LEU A 566 7.20 -22.89 -27.47
N GLY A 567 7.58 -22.16 -28.52
CA GLY A 567 6.73 -21.81 -29.66
C GLY A 567 5.67 -20.75 -29.36
N LEU A 568 5.76 -20.07 -28.21
CA LEU A 568 4.83 -19.00 -27.81
C LEU A 568 5.12 -17.67 -28.55
N ILE A 569 6.29 -17.56 -29.18
CA ILE A 569 6.68 -16.50 -30.10
C ILE A 569 7.46 -17.13 -31.28
N ASP A 570 7.49 -16.46 -32.44
CA ASP A 570 8.12 -17.00 -33.65
C ASP A 570 9.67 -17.04 -33.53
N SER A 571 10.26 -16.00 -32.93
CA SER A 571 11.69 -15.86 -32.63
C SER A 571 11.90 -14.81 -31.54
N ALA A 572 13.10 -14.72 -30.98
CA ALA A 572 13.41 -13.77 -29.90
C ALA A 572 13.28 -12.28 -30.32
N ASP A 573 13.39 -12.01 -31.62
CA ASP A 573 13.29 -10.69 -32.27
C ASP A 573 11.98 -10.49 -33.05
N ALA A 574 11.08 -11.48 -33.05
CA ALA A 574 9.81 -11.39 -33.75
C ALA A 574 8.95 -10.26 -33.19
N THR A 575 8.27 -9.53 -34.07
CA THR A 575 7.44 -8.38 -33.73
C THR A 575 5.94 -8.67 -33.92
N LEU A 576 5.12 -7.85 -33.30
CA LEU A 576 3.67 -7.77 -33.49
C LEU A 576 3.22 -6.31 -33.54
N ASP A 577 1.95 -6.07 -33.84
CA ASP A 577 1.36 -4.73 -33.73
C ASP A 577 0.79 -4.61 -32.30
N PRO A 578 1.39 -3.79 -31.41
CA PRO A 578 1.04 -3.77 -30.00
C PRO A 578 -0.33 -3.14 -29.74
N PRO A 579 -1.00 -3.49 -28.62
CA PRO A 579 -2.29 -2.90 -28.23
C PRO A 579 -2.16 -1.53 -27.54
N TRP A 580 -0.93 -1.02 -27.35
CA TRP A 580 -0.64 0.27 -26.74
C TRP A 580 0.01 1.23 -27.75
N ALA A 581 -0.08 2.52 -27.46
CA ALA A 581 0.56 3.56 -28.27
C ALA A 581 2.09 3.53 -28.06
N VAL A 582 2.85 3.21 -29.09
CA VAL A 582 4.32 3.21 -29.06
C VAL A 582 4.89 3.45 -30.45
N ASP A 583 5.98 4.21 -30.51
CA ASP A 583 6.80 4.30 -31.71
C ASP A 583 7.83 3.17 -31.74
N CYS A 584 7.51 2.09 -32.45
CA CYS A 584 8.39 0.92 -32.59
C CYS A 584 9.75 1.24 -33.24
N THR A 585 9.91 2.38 -33.90
CA THR A 585 11.20 2.79 -34.48
C THR A 585 12.13 3.36 -33.41
N ALA A 586 11.59 4.17 -32.49
CA ALA A 586 12.32 4.73 -31.37
C ALA A 586 12.53 3.71 -30.25
N THR A 587 11.50 2.93 -29.93
CA THR A 587 11.50 1.93 -28.86
C THR A 587 11.00 0.58 -29.38
N PRO A 588 11.89 -0.27 -29.95
CA PRO A 588 11.46 -1.51 -30.59
C PRO A 588 11.03 -2.61 -29.61
N ARG A 589 11.54 -2.61 -28.37
CA ARG A 589 11.29 -3.70 -27.40
C ARG A 589 9.79 -3.88 -27.10
N PRO A 590 9.00 -2.84 -26.81
CA PRO A 590 7.55 -2.96 -26.65
C PRO A 590 6.77 -3.50 -27.85
N CYS A 591 7.38 -3.59 -29.03
CA CYS A 591 6.73 -4.13 -30.23
C CYS A 591 7.10 -5.59 -30.51
N THR A 592 7.90 -6.21 -29.64
CA THR A 592 8.27 -7.63 -29.77
C THR A 592 7.18 -8.55 -29.23
N GLN A 593 7.05 -9.72 -29.82
CA GLN A 593 6.16 -10.78 -29.32
C GLN A 593 6.59 -11.23 -27.90
N ALA A 594 7.89 -11.19 -27.60
CA ALA A 594 8.41 -11.49 -26.26
C ALA A 594 7.91 -10.49 -25.21
N TYR A 595 7.97 -9.19 -25.50
CA TYR A 595 7.50 -8.15 -24.59
C TYR A 595 6.00 -8.27 -24.30
N PHE A 596 5.19 -8.67 -25.28
CA PHE A 596 3.76 -8.91 -25.08
C PHE A 596 3.43 -9.94 -23.99
N TRP A 597 4.31 -10.91 -23.75
CA TRP A 597 4.15 -11.86 -22.65
C TRP A 597 4.90 -11.43 -21.36
N THR A 598 5.66 -10.34 -21.41
CA THR A 598 6.62 -9.87 -20.37
C THR A 598 6.54 -8.34 -20.16
N VAL A 599 5.32 -7.79 -20.10
CA VAL A 599 4.99 -6.37 -20.30
C VAL A 599 5.44 -5.37 -19.22
N HIS A 600 6.21 -5.77 -18.21
CA HIS A 600 6.75 -4.88 -17.17
C HIS A 600 8.28 -5.00 -17.06
N GLY A 601 8.91 -3.97 -16.51
CA GLY A 601 10.33 -4.00 -16.15
C GLY A 601 10.60 -5.01 -15.04
N ILE A 602 11.87 -5.35 -14.81
CA ILE A 602 12.22 -6.33 -13.77
C ILE A 602 12.71 -5.73 -12.47
N SER A 603 12.83 -4.41 -12.35
CA SER A 603 13.42 -3.76 -11.18
C SER A 603 12.86 -2.37 -10.95
N HIS A 604 12.57 -2.07 -9.70
CA HIS A 604 12.41 -0.72 -9.17
C HIS A 604 13.16 -0.57 -7.84
N GLY A 605 13.40 0.67 -7.40
CA GLY A 605 13.95 0.97 -6.08
C GLY A 605 12.95 0.69 -4.97
N LEU A 606 13.46 0.51 -3.75
CA LEU A 606 12.69 0.10 -2.58
C LEU A 606 13.14 0.90 -1.34
N GLY A 607 12.21 1.33 -0.49
CA GLY A 607 12.51 2.16 0.68
C GLY A 607 11.27 2.58 1.45
N LEU A 608 11.09 3.89 1.67
CA LEU A 608 9.90 4.43 2.34
C LEU A 608 8.62 4.36 1.49
N ALA A 609 8.77 3.97 0.22
CA ALA A 609 7.70 3.58 -0.69
C ALA A 609 8.08 2.24 -1.33
N VAL A 610 7.08 1.48 -1.82
CA VAL A 610 7.34 0.25 -2.58
C VAL A 610 8.08 0.56 -3.88
N HIS A 611 7.64 1.59 -4.61
CA HIS A 611 8.35 2.16 -5.75
C HIS A 611 9.16 3.39 -5.29
N ASP A 612 10.34 3.14 -4.70
CA ASP A 612 11.20 4.19 -4.17
C ASP A 612 12.29 4.61 -5.19
N PRO A 613 12.91 5.80 -5.02
CA PRO A 613 14.11 6.16 -5.77
C PRO A 613 15.27 5.20 -5.49
N ALA A 614 16.09 4.96 -6.52
CA ALA A 614 17.36 4.23 -6.45
C ALA A 614 18.47 4.98 -7.19
N GLN A 615 19.74 4.79 -6.80
CA GLN A 615 20.84 5.60 -7.33
C GLN A 615 21.05 5.35 -8.83
N PHE A 616 20.80 4.12 -9.31
CA PHE A 616 20.92 3.75 -10.72
C PHE A 616 19.88 4.41 -11.66
N TYR A 617 18.92 5.19 -11.14
CA TYR A 617 18.08 6.07 -11.95
C TYR A 617 18.84 7.33 -12.41
N TYR A 618 19.89 7.70 -11.69
CA TYR A 618 20.64 8.93 -11.89
C TYR A 618 22.06 8.65 -12.41
N GLY A 619 22.73 9.71 -12.86
CA GLY A 619 24.14 9.67 -13.25
C GLY A 619 24.46 8.60 -14.30
N GLU A 620 25.45 7.76 -13.98
CA GLU A 620 25.96 6.69 -14.85
C GLU A 620 24.99 5.49 -15.01
N ARG A 621 23.89 5.46 -14.25
CA ARG A 621 22.89 4.38 -14.26
C ARG A 621 23.47 3.01 -13.92
N THR A 622 24.44 3.01 -13.02
CA THR A 622 25.10 1.83 -12.49
C THR A 622 24.62 1.56 -11.07
N TYR A 623 24.58 0.29 -10.68
CA TYR A 623 24.32 -0.10 -9.30
C TYR A 623 25.42 0.46 -8.38
N GLN A 624 25.04 1.05 -7.25
CA GLN A 624 25.95 1.63 -6.27
C GLN A 624 25.67 1.07 -4.87
N PRO A 625 26.70 0.91 -4.02
CA PRO A 625 26.48 0.51 -2.63
C PRO A 625 25.44 1.41 -1.94
N GLY A 626 24.48 0.79 -1.26
CA GLY A 626 23.34 1.48 -0.66
C GLY A 626 22.09 1.52 -1.56
N ASP A 627 22.13 1.02 -2.78
CA ASP A 627 20.91 0.75 -3.55
C ASP A 627 20.12 -0.40 -2.92
N ALA A 628 18.80 -0.23 -2.83
CA ALA A 628 17.84 -1.27 -2.50
C ALA A 628 16.78 -1.34 -3.61
N PHE A 629 16.51 -2.54 -4.14
CA PHE A 629 15.72 -2.72 -5.35
C PHE A 629 15.17 -4.15 -5.52
N THR A 630 14.21 -4.33 -6.41
CA THR A 630 13.60 -5.63 -6.74
C THR A 630 14.25 -6.28 -7.98
N ILE A 631 14.20 -7.62 -8.06
CA ILE A 631 14.35 -8.36 -9.34
C ILE A 631 13.15 -9.29 -9.52
N GLU A 632 12.23 -8.90 -10.39
CA GLU A 632 10.85 -9.42 -10.50
C GLU A 632 10.42 -9.85 -11.92
N PRO A 633 11.17 -10.68 -12.66
CA PRO A 633 10.70 -11.13 -13.97
C PRO A 633 9.36 -11.87 -13.87
N GLY A 634 8.48 -11.61 -14.85
CA GLY A 634 7.24 -12.35 -15.03
C GLY A 634 6.96 -12.77 -16.48
N ILE A 635 6.08 -13.78 -16.63
CA ILE A 635 5.48 -14.26 -17.88
C ILE A 635 3.98 -14.52 -17.64
N TYR A 636 3.12 -14.00 -18.51
CA TYR A 636 1.66 -14.03 -18.31
C TYR A 636 0.92 -14.53 -19.55
N ILE A 637 0.45 -15.77 -19.53
CA ILE A 637 -0.13 -16.44 -20.72
C ILE A 637 -1.63 -16.64 -20.55
N SER A 638 -2.41 -16.06 -21.46
CA SER A 638 -3.86 -16.29 -21.56
C SER A 638 -4.37 -15.97 -22.97
N THR A 639 -5.38 -16.70 -23.43
CA THR A 639 -6.14 -16.34 -24.63
C THR A 639 -6.83 -14.98 -24.51
N ARG A 640 -7.12 -14.50 -23.28
CA ARG A 640 -7.64 -13.15 -23.05
C ARG A 640 -6.62 -12.08 -23.46
N ALA A 641 -5.34 -12.30 -23.22
CA ALA A 641 -4.29 -11.39 -23.67
C ALA A 641 -4.26 -11.33 -25.20
N LEU A 642 -4.34 -12.48 -25.89
CA LEU A 642 -4.40 -12.51 -27.36
C LEU A 642 -5.60 -11.73 -27.92
N ALA A 643 -6.73 -11.73 -27.21
CA ALA A 643 -7.92 -10.99 -27.61
C ALA A 643 -7.77 -9.45 -27.49
N ALA A 644 -6.76 -8.97 -26.76
CA ALA A 644 -6.46 -7.54 -26.66
C ALA A 644 -5.64 -7.02 -27.85
N LEU A 645 -5.02 -7.89 -28.65
CA LEU A 645 -4.23 -7.48 -29.81
C LEU A 645 -5.13 -6.83 -30.88
N PRO A 646 -4.69 -5.72 -31.51
CA PRO A 646 -5.41 -5.12 -32.63
C PRO A 646 -5.59 -6.10 -33.79
N ASP A 647 -6.73 -6.01 -34.48
CA ASP A 647 -7.06 -6.89 -35.60
C ASP A 647 -6.32 -6.50 -36.90
N THR A 648 -5.02 -6.83 -36.96
CA THR A 648 -4.17 -6.62 -38.15
C THR A 648 -3.85 -7.94 -38.85
N PRO A 649 -3.48 -7.93 -40.15
CA PRO A 649 -3.03 -9.14 -40.84
C PRO A 649 -1.87 -9.84 -40.12
N ARG A 650 -0.92 -9.06 -39.56
CA ARG A 650 0.23 -9.58 -38.81
C ARG A 650 -0.22 -10.28 -37.53
N ASN A 651 -1.07 -9.63 -36.73
CA ASN A 651 -1.57 -10.19 -35.48
C ASN A 651 -2.48 -11.41 -35.71
N ARG A 652 -3.34 -11.40 -36.74
CA ARG A 652 -4.15 -12.59 -37.11
C ARG A 652 -3.28 -13.79 -37.43
N ALA A 653 -2.20 -13.58 -38.20
CA ALA A 653 -1.27 -14.65 -38.55
C ALA A 653 -0.54 -15.19 -37.32
N TYR A 654 -0.06 -14.30 -36.44
CA TYR A 654 0.57 -14.67 -35.17
C TYR A 654 -0.37 -15.46 -34.26
N ILE A 655 -1.57 -14.91 -33.98
CA ILE A 655 -2.61 -15.54 -33.14
C ILE A 655 -2.96 -16.93 -33.67
N ALA A 656 -3.14 -17.09 -34.98
CA ALA A 656 -3.47 -18.38 -35.59
C ALA A 656 -2.37 -19.44 -35.35
N ARG A 657 -1.09 -19.04 -35.37
CA ARG A 657 0.04 -19.94 -35.08
C ARG A 657 0.13 -20.30 -33.60
N VAL A 658 0.06 -19.33 -32.70
CA VAL A 658 0.37 -19.55 -31.29
C VAL A 658 -0.81 -20.03 -30.45
N ARG A 659 -2.06 -19.85 -30.91
CA ARG A 659 -3.25 -20.20 -30.11
C ARG A 659 -3.26 -21.64 -29.57
N PRO A 660 -2.92 -22.70 -30.34
CA PRO A 660 -2.87 -24.06 -29.79
C PRO A 660 -1.82 -24.22 -28.67
N LEU A 661 -0.70 -23.50 -28.77
CA LEU A 661 0.37 -23.49 -27.76
C LEU A 661 -0.04 -22.67 -26.54
N VAL A 662 -0.65 -21.50 -26.72
CA VAL A 662 -1.22 -20.70 -25.62
C VAL A 662 -2.24 -21.51 -24.82
N MET A 663 -3.11 -22.29 -25.49
CA MET A 663 -4.07 -23.16 -24.81
C MET A 663 -3.42 -24.24 -23.91
N ARG A 664 -2.18 -24.66 -24.21
CA ARG A 664 -1.42 -25.60 -23.36
C ARG A 664 -0.96 -24.95 -22.05
N TYR A 665 -0.75 -23.64 -22.06
CA TYR A 665 -0.31 -22.84 -20.92
C TYR A 665 -1.40 -21.85 -20.47
N GLU A 666 -2.66 -22.16 -20.75
CA GLU A 666 -3.75 -21.21 -20.55
C GLU A 666 -3.85 -20.79 -19.08
N ASN A 667 -4.09 -19.51 -18.85
CA ASN A 667 -4.26 -18.93 -17.51
C ASN A 667 -3.05 -19.17 -16.60
N THR A 668 -1.84 -19.13 -17.19
CA THR A 668 -0.59 -19.30 -16.46
C THR A 668 0.11 -17.95 -16.34
N GLY A 669 -0.02 -17.33 -15.17
CA GLY A 669 0.84 -16.25 -14.73
C GLY A 669 1.95 -16.78 -13.84
N VAL A 670 3.18 -16.37 -14.07
CA VAL A 670 4.29 -16.57 -13.14
C VAL A 670 5.07 -15.29 -13.00
N ARG A 671 5.24 -14.82 -11.76
CA ARG A 671 6.21 -13.81 -11.35
C ARG A 671 6.99 -14.35 -10.15
N ILE A 672 8.30 -14.08 -10.12
CA ILE A 672 9.20 -14.42 -9.01
C ILE A 672 10.02 -13.17 -8.73
N GLU A 673 9.88 -12.66 -7.52
CA GLU A 673 10.46 -11.39 -7.12
C GLU A 673 11.18 -11.49 -5.79
N ASP A 674 12.30 -10.81 -5.71
CA ASP A 674 13.10 -10.75 -4.51
C ASP A 674 13.67 -9.36 -4.33
N ASP A 675 13.90 -9.02 -3.06
CA ASP A 675 14.51 -7.77 -2.63
C ASP A 675 16.03 -7.93 -2.55
N TYR A 676 16.75 -6.93 -3.04
CA TYR A 676 18.20 -6.89 -3.11
C TYR A 676 18.76 -5.59 -2.55
N VAL A 677 19.93 -5.69 -1.91
CA VAL A 677 20.73 -4.56 -1.48
C VAL A 677 22.12 -4.66 -2.10
N VAL A 678 22.58 -3.57 -2.72
CA VAL A 678 23.95 -3.48 -3.23
C VAL A 678 24.90 -3.18 -2.07
N THR A 679 25.85 -4.07 -1.87
CA THR A 679 26.92 -3.95 -0.86
C THR A 679 28.23 -3.51 -1.53
N GLN A 680 29.29 -3.33 -0.75
CA GLN A 680 30.61 -3.00 -1.32
C GLN A 680 31.19 -4.10 -2.22
N SER A 681 30.81 -5.37 -2.01
CA SER A 681 31.42 -6.53 -2.68
C SER A 681 30.49 -7.25 -3.66
N GLY A 682 29.23 -6.84 -3.77
CA GLY A 682 28.24 -7.53 -4.60
C GLY A 682 26.81 -7.13 -4.24
N VAL A 683 25.87 -8.03 -4.48
CA VAL A 683 24.46 -7.84 -4.15
C VAL A 683 24.01 -8.91 -3.17
N GLU A 684 23.32 -8.49 -2.12
CA GLU A 684 22.72 -9.34 -1.11
C GLU A 684 21.23 -9.48 -1.38
N ARG A 685 20.72 -10.72 -1.46
CA ARG A 685 19.28 -10.99 -1.48
C ARG A 685 18.73 -10.99 -0.06
N ILE A 686 17.95 -9.99 0.31
CA ILE A 686 17.45 -9.81 1.68
C ILE A 686 16.14 -10.58 1.96
N SER A 687 15.41 -10.95 0.90
CA SER A 687 14.20 -11.79 0.93
C SER A 687 14.48 -13.30 0.92
N ALA A 688 15.72 -13.73 1.19
CA ALA A 688 16.17 -15.12 1.03
C ALA A 688 15.38 -16.16 1.85
N GLY A 689 14.62 -15.74 2.86
CA GLY A 689 13.74 -16.60 3.65
C GLY A 689 12.50 -17.11 2.92
N ALA A 690 12.12 -16.48 1.78
CA ALA A 690 10.99 -16.90 0.95
C ALA A 690 11.48 -17.90 -0.12
N PRO A 691 11.13 -19.19 -0.05
CA PRO A 691 11.63 -20.18 -1.02
C PRO A 691 11.13 -19.90 -2.43
N ARG A 692 11.99 -20.15 -3.42
CA ARG A 692 11.70 -19.86 -4.84
C ARG A 692 12.11 -20.98 -5.78
N GLU A 693 12.76 -22.03 -5.28
CA GLU A 693 13.04 -23.20 -6.09
C GLU A 693 11.83 -24.14 -6.03
N ILE A 694 11.47 -24.73 -7.18
CA ILE A 694 10.29 -25.61 -7.28
C ILE A 694 10.32 -26.72 -6.22
N ALA A 695 11.48 -27.33 -6.01
CA ALA A 695 11.65 -28.40 -5.04
C ALA A 695 11.40 -27.95 -3.59
N GLU A 696 11.78 -26.72 -3.25
CA GLU A 696 11.57 -26.15 -1.91
C GLU A 696 10.09 -25.85 -1.68
N ILE A 697 9.43 -25.24 -2.68
CA ILE A 697 7.98 -24.94 -2.64
C ILE A 697 7.17 -26.22 -2.45
N GLU A 698 7.44 -27.24 -3.26
CA GLU A 698 6.72 -28.52 -3.14
C GLU A 698 7.06 -29.26 -1.84
N ALA A 699 8.27 -29.11 -1.31
CA ALA A 699 8.62 -29.65 0.00
C ALA A 699 7.82 -29.01 1.11
N LEU A 700 7.64 -27.68 1.10
CA LEU A 700 6.79 -27.00 2.07
C LEU A 700 5.31 -27.34 1.91
N ALA A 701 4.83 -27.44 0.67
CA ALA A 701 3.46 -27.85 0.40
C ALA A 701 3.15 -29.29 0.87
N ARG A 702 4.16 -30.17 0.98
CA ARG A 702 3.99 -31.50 1.60
C ARG A 702 3.85 -31.47 3.12
N THR A 703 4.22 -30.36 3.77
CA THR A 703 4.08 -30.18 5.23
C THR A 703 2.73 -29.58 5.64
N ARG A 704 1.80 -29.42 4.69
CA ARG A 704 0.47 -28.85 4.93
C ARG A 704 -0.28 -29.61 6.03
N GLY A 705 -0.83 -28.86 6.99
CA GLY A 705 -1.55 -29.40 8.15
C GLY A 705 -0.65 -29.86 9.32
N ALA A 706 0.68 -29.76 9.21
CA ALA A 706 1.58 -30.05 10.33
C ALA A 706 1.65 -28.91 11.38
N ARG A 707 1.18 -27.71 11.01
CA ARG A 707 0.98 -26.56 11.91
C ARG A 707 -0.48 -26.15 11.88
N PRO A 708 -1.11 -25.82 13.02
CA PRO A 708 -2.41 -25.18 13.03
C PRO A 708 -2.33 -23.88 12.22
N VAL A 709 -3.26 -23.68 11.29
CA VAL A 709 -3.52 -22.35 10.75
C VAL A 709 -4.22 -21.57 11.88
N PRO A 710 -3.71 -20.40 12.26
CA PRO A 710 -4.24 -19.61 13.37
C PRO A 710 -5.67 -19.12 13.15
#